data_AF-A0A6C1DRX3-F1
#
_entry.id   AF-A0A6C1DRX3-F1
#
_cell.length_a   1.000
_cell.length_b   1.000
_cell.length_c   1.000
_cell.angle_alpha   90.00
_cell.angle_beta   90.00
_cell.angle_gamma   90.00
#
_symmetry.space_group_name_H-M   'P 1'
#
loop_
_entity.id
_entity.type
_entity.pdbx_description
1 polymer ?
#
loop_
_entity_poly.entity_id
_entity_poly.type
_entity_poly.pdbx_seq_one_letter_code
_entity_poly.pdbx_strand_id
1 'polypeptide(L)'
;MSFLISFDKSKKHPAHLQLANNLKIALALEYASKNLKPEVDNDNAAMELRNTKEPFLLFDANAILRYVMDDFEGQTSDKYQFALASLQNLLYHKELPQQHVEVLTNKAIENYLVELKEPLTTTDLILFANVYALNSSLVHSKFPELPSKVHNAVALAKKHVPRDSSSFKNIGAVKIQADLTVKPKDSEILPKPNERNILITSALPYVNNVPHLGNIIGSVLSADIFARYCKGRNYNALFICGTDEYGTATETKALEEGVTPRQLCDKYHKIHSDVYKWFQIGFDYFGRTTTDKQTEIAQHIFTKLNSNGYLEEQSMKQLYCPVHNSYLADRYVEGECPKCHYDDARGDQCDKCGALLDPFELINPRCKLDDASPEPKYSDHIFLSLDKLESQISEWVEKASEEGNWSKNSKTITQSWLKDGLKPRCITRDLVWGTPVPLEKYKDKVLYVWFDATIGYVSITSNYTKEWKQWWNNPEHVSLYQFMGKDNVPFHTVVFPGSQLGTEENWTMLHHLNTTEYLQYENGKFSKSRGVGVFGNNAQDSGISPSVWRYYLASVRPESSDSHFSWDDFVARNNSELLANLGNFVNRLIKFVNAKYNGVVPKFDPKKVSNYDGLVKDINEILSNYVKEMELGHERRGLEIAMSLSARGNQFLQENKLDNTLFSQSPEKSDAVVAVGLNIIYAVSSIITPYMPEIGEKINKMLNAPALKIDDRFHLAILEGHNINKAEYLFQRIDEKKIDEWRAKYGGQQV
;
A
#
# COMPACT_ATOMS: atom_id res chain seq x y z
N MET A 1 28.47 57.16 12.60
CA MET A 1 27.05 57.12 13.02
C MET A 1 26.52 55.73 12.72
N SER A 2 25.73 55.11 13.60
CA SER A 2 25.19 53.76 13.36
C SER A 2 23.87 53.89 12.61
N PHE A 3 23.96 53.82 11.28
CA PHE A 3 22.81 53.78 10.39
C PHE A 3 22.45 52.33 10.09
N LEU A 4 21.16 52.02 10.12
CA LEU A 4 20.61 50.73 9.73
C LEU A 4 19.83 50.90 8.42
N ILE A 5 20.03 50.00 7.47
CA ILE A 5 19.34 49.97 6.17
C ILE A 5 18.63 48.64 5.96
N SER A 6 17.37 48.66 5.53
CA SER A 6 16.57 47.47 5.30
C SER A 6 16.06 47.38 3.86
N PHE A 7 15.92 46.15 3.38
CA PHE A 7 15.39 45.84 2.04
C PHE A 7 13.85 45.84 2.03
N ASP A 8 13.27 46.14 0.86
CA ASP A 8 11.85 46.04 0.59
C ASP A 8 11.40 44.57 0.54
N LYS A 9 10.74 44.13 1.61
CA LYS A 9 10.09 42.82 1.73
C LYS A 9 8.57 42.97 1.83
N SER A 10 8.01 44.12 1.42
CA SER A 10 6.60 44.46 1.58
C SER A 10 5.69 43.61 0.71
N LYS A 11 4.77 42.84 1.30
CA LYS A 11 3.78 42.04 0.55
C LYS A 11 2.83 42.84 -0.34
N LYS A 12 2.81 44.18 -0.23
CA LYS A 12 1.94 45.07 -1.01
C LYS A 12 2.54 45.51 -2.34
N HIS A 13 3.87 45.40 -2.49
CA HIS A 13 4.57 45.88 -3.68
C HIS A 13 4.66 44.77 -4.74
N PRO A 14 4.47 45.09 -6.04
CA PRO A 14 4.77 44.16 -7.13
C PRO A 14 6.24 43.73 -7.12
N ALA A 15 6.53 42.52 -7.60
CA ALA A 15 7.89 41.95 -7.57
C ALA A 15 8.93 42.82 -8.31
N HIS A 16 8.53 43.47 -9.41
CA HIS A 16 9.42 44.37 -10.14
C HIS A 16 9.69 45.68 -9.39
N LEU A 17 8.72 46.23 -8.63
CA LEU A 17 8.94 47.37 -7.75
C LEU A 17 9.92 47.02 -6.63
N GLN A 18 9.71 45.87 -5.99
CA GLN A 18 10.61 45.36 -4.96
C GLN A 18 12.03 45.16 -5.50
N LEU A 19 12.16 44.61 -6.72
CA LEU A 19 13.46 44.46 -7.37
C LEU A 19 14.14 45.81 -7.60
N ALA A 20 13.42 46.80 -8.13
CA ALA A 20 13.97 48.15 -8.34
C ALA A 20 14.40 48.81 -7.02
N ASN A 21 13.55 48.72 -5.99
CA ASN A 21 13.83 49.25 -4.65
C ASN A 21 15.04 48.57 -4.02
N ASN A 22 15.05 47.23 -3.99
CA ASN A 22 16.14 46.44 -3.43
C ASN A 22 17.45 46.64 -4.18
N LEU A 23 17.39 46.88 -5.49
CA LEU A 23 18.57 47.21 -6.29
C LEU A 23 19.16 48.56 -5.90
N LYS A 24 18.33 49.57 -5.65
CA LYS A 24 18.80 50.87 -5.15
C LYS A 24 19.41 50.76 -3.74
N ILE A 25 18.81 49.95 -2.86
CA ILE A 25 19.37 49.68 -1.52
C ILE A 25 20.72 48.95 -1.62
N ALA A 26 20.81 47.93 -2.47
CA ALA A 26 22.06 47.20 -2.67
C ALA A 26 23.16 48.10 -3.28
N LEU A 27 22.80 48.96 -4.24
CA LEU A 27 23.71 49.96 -4.81
C LEU A 27 24.16 50.97 -3.75
N ALA A 28 23.28 51.37 -2.83
CA ALA A 28 23.64 52.25 -1.73
C ALA A 28 24.71 51.63 -0.83
N LEU A 29 24.65 50.33 -0.56
CA LEU A 29 25.66 49.61 0.20
C LEU A 29 27.02 49.54 -0.53
N GLU A 30 27.02 49.31 -1.85
CA GLU A 30 28.25 49.18 -2.66
C GLU A 30 28.94 50.53 -2.96
N TYR A 31 28.15 51.61 -3.07
CA TYR A 31 28.61 52.97 -3.38
C TYR A 31 28.61 53.92 -2.18
N ALA A 32 28.45 53.39 -0.96
CA ALA A 32 28.41 54.18 0.26
C ALA A 32 29.61 55.13 0.41
N SER A 33 29.32 56.39 0.76
CA SER A 33 30.37 57.39 0.97
C SER A 33 31.27 57.02 2.17
N LYS A 34 32.49 57.56 2.22
CA LYS A 34 33.42 57.27 3.33
C LYS A 34 32.86 57.65 4.70
N ASN A 35 31.93 58.60 4.75
CA ASN A 35 31.36 59.16 5.98
C ASN A 35 30.08 58.44 6.43
N LEU A 36 29.45 57.64 5.55
CA LEU A 36 28.18 56.99 5.84
C LEU A 36 28.17 55.53 5.34
N LYS A 37 28.42 54.59 6.25
CA LYS A 37 28.38 53.15 5.99
C LYS A 37 27.26 52.50 6.80
N PRO A 38 26.07 52.28 6.21
CA PRO A 38 24.96 51.67 6.91
C PRO A 38 25.17 50.15 7.06
N GLU A 39 24.70 49.60 8.17
CA GLU A 39 24.63 48.16 8.42
C GLU A 39 23.25 47.61 8.03
N VAL A 40 23.20 46.39 7.49
CA VAL A 40 21.94 45.80 7.01
C VAL A 40 21.10 45.33 8.20
N ASP A 41 19.89 45.88 8.32
CA ASP A 41 18.86 45.40 9.22
C ASP A 41 18.02 44.33 8.52
N ASN A 42 18.20 43.08 8.96
CA ASN A 42 17.46 41.94 8.41
C ASN A 42 16.08 41.74 9.04
N ASP A 43 15.81 42.36 10.19
CA ASP A 43 14.60 42.17 11.00
C ASP A 43 13.46 43.08 10.54
N ASN A 44 13.78 44.20 9.87
CA ASN A 44 12.77 45.06 9.26
C ASN A 44 12.37 44.59 7.85
N ALA A 45 11.07 44.62 7.58
CA ALA A 45 10.47 44.29 6.29
C ALA A 45 10.11 45.51 5.45
N ALA A 46 10.00 46.69 6.08
CA ALA A 46 9.85 47.96 5.38
C ALA A 46 11.22 48.42 4.91
N MET A 47 11.30 48.91 3.68
CA MET A 47 12.52 49.52 3.17
C MET A 47 12.71 50.89 3.82
N GLU A 48 13.79 51.04 4.58
CA GLU A 48 14.13 52.29 5.22
C GLU A 48 15.64 52.41 5.50
N LEU A 49 16.10 53.64 5.70
CA LEU A 49 17.38 53.98 6.32
C LEU A 49 17.08 54.76 7.59
N ARG A 50 17.53 54.26 8.75
CA ARG A 50 17.31 54.93 10.05
C ARG A 50 18.61 55.13 10.82
N ASN A 51 18.68 56.22 11.59
CA ASN A 51 19.75 56.43 12.56
C ASN A 51 19.35 55.80 13.89
N THR A 52 20.22 55.00 14.52
CA THR A 52 19.91 54.35 15.81
C THR A 52 19.94 55.30 17.01
N LYS A 53 20.46 56.53 16.83
CA LYS A 53 20.67 57.50 17.91
C LYS A 53 19.85 58.78 17.78
N GLU A 54 19.26 59.03 16.61
CA GLU A 54 18.52 60.26 16.30
C GLU A 54 17.21 59.92 15.58
N PRO A 55 16.16 60.75 15.69
CA PRO A 55 14.88 60.55 15.00
C PRO A 55 14.99 60.87 13.49
N PHE A 56 15.85 60.16 12.78
CA PHE A 56 16.06 60.27 11.34
C PHE A 56 15.63 58.99 10.62
N LEU A 57 14.79 59.13 9.60
CA LEU A 57 14.24 58.04 8.80
C LEU A 57 14.07 58.47 7.35
N LEU A 58 14.60 57.69 6.41
CA LEU A 58 14.25 57.75 4.99
C LEU A 58 13.54 56.47 4.58
N PHE A 59 12.47 56.58 3.79
CA PHE A 59 11.63 55.45 3.37
C PHE A 59 11.46 55.37 1.83
N ASP A 60 12.11 56.26 1.08
CA ASP A 60 12.13 56.24 -0.39
C ASP A 60 13.49 55.73 -0.90
N ALA A 61 13.47 54.79 -1.84
CA ALA A 61 14.67 54.11 -2.32
C ALA A 61 15.65 55.05 -3.03
N ASN A 62 15.12 56.02 -3.78
CA ASN A 62 15.93 57.01 -4.48
C ASN A 62 16.57 57.97 -3.48
N ALA A 63 15.81 58.43 -2.48
CA ALA A 63 16.30 59.29 -1.42
C ALA A 63 17.39 58.60 -0.58
N ILE A 64 17.19 57.32 -0.23
CA ILE A 64 18.18 56.51 0.49
C ILE A 64 19.49 56.42 -0.30
N LEU A 65 19.41 56.06 -1.59
CA LEU A 65 20.61 55.92 -2.43
C LEU A 65 21.39 57.24 -2.54
N ARG A 66 20.69 58.36 -2.78
CA ARG A 66 21.31 59.70 -2.84
C ARG A 66 21.97 60.11 -1.53
N TYR A 67 21.28 59.89 -0.42
CA TYR A 67 21.79 60.24 0.90
C TYR A 67 23.03 59.41 1.27
N VAL A 68 23.05 58.12 0.95
CA VAL A 68 24.17 57.21 1.27
C VAL A 68 25.40 57.49 0.39
N MET A 69 25.19 57.83 -0.87
CA MET A 69 26.28 58.20 -1.79
C MET A 69 26.79 59.63 -1.59
N ASP A 70 26.05 60.48 -0.85
CA ASP A 70 26.30 61.92 -0.74
C ASP A 70 26.29 62.62 -2.11
N ASP A 71 25.35 62.24 -2.97
CA ASP A 71 25.23 62.75 -4.34
C ASP A 71 23.79 63.19 -4.67
N PHE A 72 23.61 64.50 -4.62
CA PHE A 72 22.37 65.21 -4.92
C PHE A 72 22.40 65.89 -6.30
N GLU A 73 23.47 65.70 -7.07
CA GLU A 73 23.57 66.28 -8.40
C GLU A 73 22.60 65.61 -9.36
N GLY A 74 22.11 66.38 -10.33
CA GLY A 74 21.20 65.90 -11.37
C GLY A 74 19.76 65.62 -10.94
N GLN A 75 19.33 66.01 -9.73
CA GLN A 75 17.92 65.88 -9.30
C GLN A 75 16.92 66.65 -10.16
N THR A 76 17.36 67.69 -10.86
CA THR A 76 16.55 68.47 -11.80
C THR A 76 16.81 68.09 -13.26
N SER A 77 17.62 67.06 -13.52
CA SER A 77 17.95 66.64 -14.89
C SER A 77 16.77 65.96 -15.58
N ASP A 78 16.65 66.15 -16.90
CA ASP A 78 15.69 65.45 -17.74
C ASP A 78 15.81 63.92 -17.60
N LYS A 79 17.03 63.44 -17.42
CA LYS A 79 17.34 62.04 -17.15
C LYS A 79 16.66 61.51 -15.89
N TYR A 80 16.77 62.25 -14.79
CA TYR A 80 16.14 61.88 -13.54
C TYR A 80 14.61 62.00 -13.61
N GLN A 81 14.10 63.05 -14.25
CA GLN A 81 12.66 63.21 -14.49
C GLN A 81 12.09 62.07 -15.33
N PHE A 82 12.82 61.61 -16.35
CA PHE A 82 12.44 60.43 -17.14
C PHE A 82 12.43 59.15 -16.28
N ALA A 83 13.44 58.95 -15.44
CA ALA A 83 13.51 57.81 -14.53
C ALA A 83 12.32 57.75 -13.57
N LEU A 84 11.85 58.89 -13.06
CA LEU A 84 10.72 58.99 -12.15
C LEU A 84 9.36 58.90 -12.89
N ALA A 85 9.11 59.83 -13.81
CA ALA A 85 7.79 60.01 -14.40
C ALA A 85 7.42 58.91 -15.39
N SER A 86 8.41 58.32 -16.06
CA SER A 86 8.17 57.29 -17.09
C SER A 86 8.41 55.88 -16.55
N LEU A 87 9.62 55.60 -16.05
CA LEU A 87 9.99 54.23 -15.68
C LEU A 87 9.47 53.83 -14.29
N GLN A 88 9.65 54.69 -13.28
CA GLN A 88 9.22 54.35 -11.93
C GLN A 88 7.69 54.22 -11.81
N ASN A 89 6.93 55.02 -12.58
CA ASN A 89 5.48 54.89 -12.63
C ASN A 89 5.02 53.49 -13.12
N LEU A 90 5.71 52.91 -14.11
CA LEU A 90 5.43 51.55 -14.57
C LEU A 90 5.62 50.52 -13.47
N LEU A 91 6.60 50.72 -12.58
CA LEU A 91 6.90 49.76 -11.51
C LEU A 91 5.76 49.61 -10.49
N TYR A 92 4.82 50.56 -10.40
CA TYR A 92 3.69 50.43 -9.47
C TYR A 92 2.52 49.61 -10.04
N HIS A 93 2.57 49.20 -11.32
CA HIS A 93 1.50 48.43 -11.94
C HIS A 93 1.55 46.96 -11.48
N LYS A 94 0.40 46.34 -11.22
CA LYS A 94 0.37 44.90 -10.87
C LYS A 94 0.78 44.01 -12.05
N GLU A 95 0.36 44.37 -13.25
CA GLU A 95 0.72 43.71 -14.50
C GLU A 95 1.41 44.71 -15.42
N LEU A 96 2.54 44.31 -16.00
CA LEU A 96 3.35 45.19 -16.83
C LEU A 96 2.82 45.23 -18.28
N PRO A 97 2.48 46.42 -18.83
CA PRO A 97 2.13 46.57 -20.23
C PRO A 97 3.38 46.39 -21.11
N GLN A 98 3.63 45.16 -21.58
CA GLN A 98 4.90 44.76 -22.21
C GLN A 98 5.36 45.70 -23.35
N GLN A 99 4.45 46.12 -24.23
CA GLN A 99 4.78 47.07 -25.31
C GLN A 99 5.27 48.43 -24.79
N HIS A 100 4.66 48.94 -23.72
CA HIS A 100 5.07 50.22 -23.12
C HIS A 100 6.39 50.08 -22.36
N VAL A 101 6.60 48.94 -21.68
CA VAL A 101 7.85 48.62 -21.01
C VAL A 101 9.00 48.59 -22.03
N GLU A 102 8.81 47.90 -23.15
CA GLU A 102 9.83 47.78 -24.20
C GLU A 102 10.20 49.15 -24.78
N VAL A 103 9.21 49.96 -25.16
CA VAL A 103 9.44 51.30 -25.71
C VAL A 103 10.20 52.20 -24.73
N LEU A 104 9.77 52.25 -23.47
CA LEU A 104 10.37 53.15 -22.48
C LEU A 104 11.74 52.66 -22.01
N THR A 105 11.97 51.35 -21.91
CA THR A 105 13.28 50.80 -21.52
C THR A 105 14.31 50.95 -22.64
N ASN A 106 13.93 50.78 -23.91
CA ASN A 106 14.78 51.11 -25.06
C ASN A 106 15.13 52.60 -25.07
N LYS A 107 14.12 53.48 -24.95
CA LYS A 107 14.34 54.94 -24.89
C LYS A 107 15.28 55.35 -23.73
N ALA A 108 15.17 54.67 -22.59
CA ALA A 108 16.05 54.90 -21.44
C ALA A 108 17.51 54.59 -21.77
N ILE A 109 17.77 53.44 -22.38
CA ILE A 109 19.12 52.97 -22.72
C ILE A 109 19.73 53.82 -23.84
N GLU A 110 18.96 54.14 -24.86
CA GLU A 110 19.47 54.88 -26.03
C GLU A 110 19.80 56.34 -25.73
N ASN A 111 19.00 57.00 -24.88
CA ASN A 111 19.13 58.44 -24.66
C ASN A 111 19.82 58.81 -23.35
N TYR A 112 19.74 57.94 -22.35
CA TYR A 112 20.13 58.31 -20.98
C TYR A 112 21.11 57.34 -20.33
N LEU A 113 21.07 56.04 -20.64
CA LEU A 113 21.96 55.02 -20.09
C LEU A 113 22.81 54.40 -21.20
N VAL A 114 23.56 55.23 -21.94
CA VAL A 114 24.33 54.82 -23.14
C VAL A 114 25.56 54.00 -22.77
N GLU A 115 26.18 54.30 -21.63
CA GLU A 115 27.32 53.59 -21.05
C GLU A 115 27.13 53.34 -19.55
N LEU A 116 27.70 52.24 -19.05
CA LEU A 116 27.72 51.87 -17.63
C LEU A 116 29.18 51.71 -17.18
N LYS A 117 29.92 52.81 -17.14
CA LYS A 117 31.33 52.86 -16.76
C LYS A 117 31.54 53.81 -15.59
N GLU A 118 32.38 53.42 -14.63
CA GLU A 118 32.68 54.29 -13.49
C GLU A 118 33.49 55.53 -13.89
N PRO A 119 33.27 56.70 -13.23
CA PRO A 119 32.37 56.91 -12.09
C PRO A 119 30.89 57.03 -12.51
N LEU A 120 30.00 56.34 -11.80
CA LEU A 120 28.55 56.41 -12.01
C LEU A 120 27.93 57.39 -11.00
N THR A 121 27.08 58.29 -11.48
CA THR A 121 26.26 59.16 -10.65
C THR A 121 25.08 58.40 -10.05
N THR A 122 24.50 58.92 -8.98
CA THR A 122 23.28 58.36 -8.39
C THR A 122 22.12 58.36 -9.39
N THR A 123 22.07 59.36 -10.28
CA THR A 123 21.05 59.43 -11.34
C THR A 123 21.22 58.28 -12.34
N ASP A 124 22.45 57.89 -12.67
CA ASP A 124 22.72 56.72 -13.53
C ASP A 124 22.25 55.43 -12.86
N LEU A 125 22.55 55.28 -11.57
CA LEU A 125 22.20 54.10 -10.78
C LEU A 125 20.69 53.94 -10.55
N ILE A 126 19.97 55.03 -10.31
CA ILE A 126 18.50 55.03 -10.20
C ILE A 126 17.87 54.61 -11.53
N LEU A 127 18.36 55.18 -12.64
CA LEU A 127 17.88 54.85 -13.97
C LEU A 127 18.14 53.37 -14.29
N PHE A 128 19.38 52.91 -14.06
CA PHE A 128 19.75 51.50 -14.20
C PHE A 128 18.84 50.59 -13.39
N ALA A 129 18.60 50.89 -12.11
CA ALA A 129 17.78 50.04 -11.25
C ALA A 129 16.34 49.90 -11.76
N ASN A 130 15.74 51.00 -12.24
CA ASN A 130 14.39 50.97 -12.81
C ASN A 130 14.35 50.19 -14.13
N VAL A 131 15.30 50.43 -15.04
CA VAL A 131 15.37 49.72 -16.34
C VAL A 131 15.63 48.22 -16.13
N TYR A 132 16.57 47.87 -15.24
CA TYR A 132 16.90 46.48 -14.94
C TYR A 132 15.70 45.71 -14.38
N ALA A 133 14.93 46.34 -13.48
CA ALA A 133 13.75 45.72 -12.89
C ALA A 133 12.60 45.53 -13.89
N LEU A 134 12.50 46.41 -14.89
CA LEU A 134 11.49 46.33 -15.95
C LEU A 134 11.90 45.36 -17.08
N ASN A 135 13.17 45.37 -17.49
CA ASN A 135 13.67 44.60 -18.63
C ASN A 135 15.17 44.23 -18.49
N SER A 136 15.46 43.28 -17.61
CA SER A 136 16.83 42.80 -17.38
C SER A 136 17.49 42.17 -18.61
N SER A 137 16.72 41.50 -19.47
CA SER A 137 17.22 40.89 -20.71
C SER A 137 17.80 41.95 -21.66
N LEU A 138 17.12 43.09 -21.83
CA LEU A 138 17.60 44.20 -22.63
C LEU A 138 18.89 44.80 -22.05
N VAL A 139 18.97 44.96 -20.73
CA VAL A 139 20.19 45.45 -20.06
C VAL A 139 21.36 44.51 -20.31
N HIS A 140 21.19 43.20 -20.16
CA HIS A 140 22.25 42.22 -20.43
C HIS A 140 22.64 42.17 -21.91
N SER A 141 21.71 42.40 -22.82
CA SER A 141 22.01 42.48 -24.26
C SER A 141 22.84 43.71 -24.60
N LYS A 142 22.61 44.85 -23.95
CA LYS A 142 23.34 46.10 -24.21
C LYS A 142 24.66 46.19 -23.43
N PHE A 143 24.67 45.65 -22.22
CA PHE A 143 25.79 45.64 -21.28
C PHE A 143 26.10 44.21 -20.85
N PRO A 144 26.87 43.46 -21.66
CA PRO A 144 27.23 42.08 -21.36
C PRO A 144 28.04 41.97 -20.06
N GLU A 145 28.86 42.98 -19.78
CA GLU A 145 29.65 43.10 -18.55
C GLU A 145 29.19 44.31 -17.75
N LEU A 146 28.79 44.07 -16.49
CA LEU A 146 28.41 45.13 -15.55
C LEU A 146 29.62 45.47 -14.66
N PRO A 147 29.78 46.74 -14.23
CA PRO A 147 30.75 47.10 -13.19
C PRO A 147 30.60 46.19 -11.96
N SER A 148 31.72 45.82 -11.34
CA SER A 148 31.75 44.83 -10.24
C SER A 148 30.78 45.17 -9.10
N LYS A 149 30.73 46.43 -8.68
CA LYS A 149 29.78 46.93 -7.67
C LYS A 149 28.31 46.80 -8.11
N VAL A 150 28.02 47.13 -9.37
CA VAL A 150 26.67 46.99 -9.93
C VAL A 150 26.27 45.51 -10.01
N HIS A 151 27.19 44.65 -10.43
CA HIS A 151 26.99 43.19 -10.46
C HIS A 151 26.69 42.64 -9.06
N ASN A 152 27.49 43.01 -8.05
CA ASN A 152 27.28 42.64 -6.66
C ASN A 152 25.92 43.12 -6.15
N ALA A 153 25.55 44.37 -6.45
CA ALA A 153 24.27 44.93 -6.06
C ALA A 153 23.08 44.20 -6.69
N VAL A 154 23.18 43.81 -7.97
CA VAL A 154 22.15 42.98 -8.64
C VAL A 154 21.99 41.63 -7.94
N ALA A 155 23.09 40.96 -7.60
CA ALA A 155 23.05 39.69 -6.89
C ALA A 155 22.42 39.84 -5.49
N LEU A 156 22.81 40.88 -4.75
CA LEU A 156 22.28 41.18 -3.42
C LEU A 156 20.79 41.53 -3.47
N ALA A 157 20.36 42.38 -4.41
CA ALA A 157 18.97 42.79 -4.55
C ALA A 157 18.04 41.61 -4.85
N LYS A 158 18.42 40.72 -5.78
CA LYS A 158 17.63 39.52 -6.12
C LYS A 158 17.43 38.61 -4.92
N LYS A 159 18.41 38.52 -4.01
CA LYS A 159 18.31 37.75 -2.76
C LYS A 159 17.20 38.26 -1.84
N HIS A 160 16.83 39.53 -1.95
CA HIS A 160 15.85 40.19 -1.08
C HIS A 160 14.46 40.37 -1.71
N VAL A 161 14.25 40.00 -2.99
CA VAL A 161 12.92 40.02 -3.63
C VAL A 161 12.14 38.75 -3.30
N PRO A 162 10.94 38.84 -2.70
CA PRO A 162 10.07 37.70 -2.46
C PRO A 162 9.76 36.91 -3.75
N ARG A 163 9.92 35.58 -3.68
CA ARG A 163 9.57 34.68 -4.78
C ARG A 163 8.08 34.70 -5.09
N ASP A 164 7.73 34.83 -6.38
CA ASP A 164 6.35 34.74 -6.87
C ASP A 164 6.03 33.36 -7.47
N SER A 165 4.88 32.82 -7.07
CA SER A 165 4.26 31.60 -7.61
C SER A 165 3.94 31.64 -9.10
N SER A 166 3.73 32.82 -9.70
CA SER A 166 3.42 32.97 -11.14
C SER A 166 4.52 32.47 -12.08
N SER A 167 5.75 32.35 -11.56
CA SER A 167 6.91 31.83 -12.29
C SER A 167 6.78 30.34 -12.65
N PHE A 168 5.90 29.59 -11.99
CA PHE A 168 5.68 28.17 -12.24
C PHE A 168 4.47 27.94 -13.14
N LYS A 169 4.73 27.46 -14.37
CA LYS A 169 3.69 27.14 -15.34
C LYS A 169 3.37 25.64 -15.31
N ASN A 170 2.15 25.31 -14.92
CA ASN A 170 1.66 23.94 -15.00
C ASN A 170 1.15 23.64 -16.42
N ILE A 171 1.86 22.78 -17.13
CA ILE A 171 1.49 22.34 -18.48
C ILE A 171 1.13 20.85 -18.53
N GLY A 172 0.97 20.20 -17.37
CA GLY A 172 0.69 18.76 -17.27
C GLY A 172 1.86 17.85 -17.68
N ALA A 173 3.10 18.32 -17.65
CA ALA A 173 4.27 17.53 -18.01
C ALA A 173 4.52 16.37 -17.04
N VAL A 174 4.75 15.17 -17.57
CA VAL A 174 5.15 13.99 -16.78
C VAL A 174 6.64 13.76 -16.99
N LYS A 175 7.45 14.02 -15.96
CA LYS A 175 8.89 13.76 -15.95
C LYS A 175 9.27 12.86 -14.79
N ILE A 176 9.51 11.60 -15.10
CA ILE A 176 9.80 10.54 -14.12
C ILE A 176 10.89 9.61 -14.66
N GLN A 177 11.60 8.93 -13.77
CA GLN A 177 12.52 7.84 -14.12
C GLN A 177 11.74 6.54 -14.41
N ALA A 178 11.63 6.18 -15.69
CA ALA A 178 10.78 5.07 -16.15
C ALA A 178 11.30 3.68 -15.75
N ASP A 179 12.59 3.51 -15.52
CA ASP A 179 13.23 2.26 -15.09
C ASP A 179 12.95 1.89 -13.62
N LEU A 180 12.38 2.83 -12.87
CA LEU A 180 11.98 2.65 -11.48
C LEU A 180 10.49 2.31 -11.31
N THR A 181 9.73 2.17 -12.40
CA THR A 181 8.29 1.89 -12.30
C THR A 181 7.99 0.40 -12.21
N VAL A 182 6.80 0.06 -11.71
CA VAL A 182 6.28 -1.30 -11.80
C VAL A 182 6.08 -1.67 -13.28
N LYS A 183 6.53 -2.87 -13.67
CA LYS A 183 6.37 -3.39 -15.03
C LYS A 183 4.88 -3.66 -15.30
N PRO A 184 4.40 -3.44 -16.53
CA PRO A 184 3.03 -3.82 -16.89
C PRO A 184 2.85 -5.33 -16.72
N LYS A 185 1.64 -5.72 -16.30
CA LYS A 185 1.27 -7.13 -16.16
C LYS A 185 1.03 -7.73 -17.54
N ASP A 186 1.61 -8.90 -17.79
CA ASP A 186 1.33 -9.69 -19.00
C ASP A 186 -0.11 -10.25 -18.98
N SER A 187 -0.70 -10.46 -20.16
CA SER A 187 -2.06 -11.03 -20.28
C SER A 187 -2.17 -12.43 -19.68
N GLU A 188 -1.10 -13.20 -19.81
CA GLU A 188 -0.92 -14.53 -19.24
C GLU A 188 0.44 -14.56 -18.53
N ILE A 189 0.46 -14.95 -17.26
CA ILE A 189 1.67 -14.96 -16.43
C ILE A 189 2.20 -16.40 -16.43
N LEU A 190 3.31 -16.60 -17.15
CA LEU A 190 4.05 -17.86 -17.21
C LEU A 190 5.44 -17.68 -16.60
N PRO A 191 6.07 -18.75 -16.06
CA PRO A 191 7.42 -18.68 -15.55
C PRO A 191 8.42 -18.22 -16.61
N LYS A 192 9.32 -17.31 -16.24
CA LYS A 192 10.35 -16.78 -17.11
C LYS A 192 11.71 -17.33 -16.69
N PRO A 193 12.52 -17.85 -17.63
CA PRO A 193 13.89 -18.29 -17.32
C PRO A 193 14.70 -17.14 -16.72
N ASN A 194 15.52 -17.44 -15.70
CA ASN A 194 16.40 -16.49 -15.00
C ASN A 194 15.69 -15.34 -14.25
N GLU A 195 14.36 -15.39 -14.11
CA GLU A 195 13.60 -14.52 -13.21
C GLU A 195 13.12 -15.31 -11.99
N ARG A 196 12.79 -14.59 -10.90
CA ARG A 196 12.16 -15.21 -9.73
C ARG A 196 10.68 -15.43 -10.04
N ASN A 197 10.28 -16.69 -10.19
CA ASN A 197 8.89 -17.09 -10.44
C ASN A 197 8.24 -17.54 -9.13
N ILE A 198 7.22 -16.82 -8.70
CA ILE A 198 6.55 -17.02 -7.42
C ILE A 198 5.10 -17.42 -7.68
N LEU A 199 4.77 -18.66 -7.33
CA LEU A 199 3.39 -19.13 -7.34
C LEU A 199 2.81 -18.89 -5.95
N ILE A 200 1.71 -18.17 -5.87
CA ILE A 200 1.07 -17.78 -4.62
C ILE A 200 -0.32 -18.40 -4.57
N THR A 201 -0.61 -19.11 -3.49
CA THR A 201 -1.94 -19.65 -3.23
C THR A 201 -2.44 -19.21 -1.87
N SER A 202 -3.74 -18.97 -1.80
CA SER A 202 -4.45 -18.81 -0.54
C SER A 202 -5.34 -20.02 -0.31
N ALA A 203 -5.47 -20.47 0.95
CA ALA A 203 -6.37 -21.56 1.31
C ALA A 203 -7.75 -21.37 0.67
N LEU A 204 -8.25 -22.40 0.00
CA LEU A 204 -9.53 -22.35 -0.68
C LEU A 204 -10.65 -22.19 0.37
N PRO A 205 -11.38 -21.07 0.40
CA PRO A 205 -12.53 -20.93 1.28
C PRO A 205 -13.60 -21.96 0.93
N TYR A 206 -14.12 -22.62 1.97
CA TYR A 206 -15.24 -23.54 1.83
C TYR A 206 -16.53 -22.77 1.47
N VAL A 207 -17.18 -23.17 0.37
CA VAL A 207 -18.21 -22.37 -0.31
C VAL A 207 -19.52 -22.25 0.47
N ASN A 208 -19.77 -23.09 1.47
CA ASN A 208 -21.09 -23.16 2.10
C ASN A 208 -21.40 -22.00 3.09
N ASN A 209 -20.47 -21.07 3.28
CA ASN A 209 -20.58 -20.00 4.27
C ASN A 209 -19.98 -18.68 3.79
N VAL A 210 -20.58 -17.57 4.21
CA VAL A 210 -20.00 -16.24 3.97
C VAL A 210 -18.72 -16.09 4.81
N PRO A 211 -17.59 -15.65 4.24
CA PRO A 211 -16.35 -15.49 4.98
C PRO A 211 -16.44 -14.33 5.97
N HIS A 212 -15.97 -14.52 7.20
CA HIS A 212 -15.81 -13.44 8.19
C HIS A 212 -14.41 -12.83 8.12
N LEU A 213 -14.18 -11.72 8.83
CA LEU A 213 -12.90 -11.01 8.78
C LEU A 213 -11.69 -11.90 9.13
N GLY A 214 -11.87 -12.83 10.08
CA GLY A 214 -10.87 -13.84 10.42
C GLY A 214 -10.46 -14.74 9.25
N ASN A 215 -11.42 -15.20 8.42
CA ASN A 215 -11.08 -15.98 7.22
C ASN A 215 -10.34 -15.10 6.20
N ILE A 216 -10.74 -13.82 6.10
CA ILE A 216 -10.15 -12.87 5.15
C ILE A 216 -8.68 -12.60 5.52
N ILE A 217 -8.39 -12.19 6.76
CA ILE A 217 -7.02 -11.89 7.19
C ILE A 217 -6.15 -13.15 7.24
N GLY A 218 -6.68 -14.28 7.70
CA GLY A 218 -5.91 -15.51 7.86
C GLY A 218 -5.57 -16.22 6.56
N SER A 219 -6.06 -15.76 5.41
CA SER A 219 -5.80 -16.40 4.13
C SER A 219 -5.72 -15.37 3.00
N VAL A 220 -6.86 -14.94 2.43
CA VAL A 220 -6.85 -14.23 1.13
C VAL A 220 -6.23 -12.83 1.19
N LEU A 221 -6.41 -12.09 2.28
CA LEU A 221 -5.83 -10.75 2.44
C LEU A 221 -4.32 -10.83 2.68
N SER A 222 -3.84 -11.79 3.47
CA SER A 222 -2.40 -12.01 3.63
C SER A 222 -1.74 -12.33 2.29
N ALA A 223 -2.30 -13.33 1.59
CA ALA A 223 -1.79 -13.73 0.27
C ALA A 223 -1.78 -12.57 -0.74
N ASP A 224 -2.80 -11.70 -0.71
CA ASP A 224 -2.88 -10.51 -1.56
C ASP A 224 -1.83 -9.47 -1.23
N ILE A 225 -1.58 -9.19 0.06
CA ILE A 225 -0.52 -8.26 0.50
C ILE A 225 0.82 -8.76 -0.04
N PHE A 226 1.13 -10.04 0.14
CA PHE A 226 2.37 -10.61 -0.38
C PHE A 226 2.42 -10.62 -1.91
N ALA A 227 1.34 -10.97 -2.60
CA ALA A 227 1.29 -10.95 -4.06
C ALA A 227 1.51 -9.54 -4.64
N ARG A 228 0.93 -8.51 -4.02
CA ARG A 228 1.15 -7.11 -4.40
C ARG A 228 2.56 -6.66 -4.08
N TYR A 229 3.16 -7.12 -2.99
CA TYR A 229 4.57 -6.91 -2.71
C TYR A 229 5.46 -7.51 -3.81
N CYS A 230 5.26 -8.78 -4.17
CA CYS A 230 6.03 -9.44 -5.24
C CYS A 230 5.90 -8.69 -6.58
N LYS A 231 4.68 -8.33 -6.97
CA LYS A 231 4.42 -7.55 -8.19
C LYS A 231 5.05 -6.16 -8.12
N GLY A 232 5.00 -5.51 -6.95
CA GLY A 232 5.67 -4.24 -6.68
C GLY A 232 7.21 -4.34 -6.79
N ARG A 233 7.80 -5.48 -6.45
CA ARG A 233 9.23 -5.80 -6.67
C ARG A 233 9.56 -6.19 -8.11
N ASN A 234 8.58 -6.20 -9.02
CA ASN A 234 8.69 -6.72 -10.38
C ASN A 234 9.09 -8.21 -10.45
N TYR A 235 8.74 -9.02 -9.44
CA TYR A 235 8.84 -10.48 -9.53
C TYR A 235 7.73 -11.04 -10.41
N ASN A 236 8.02 -12.16 -11.07
CA ASN A 236 7.03 -12.87 -11.87
C ASN A 236 6.12 -13.68 -10.93
N ALA A 237 5.00 -13.08 -10.51
CA ALA A 237 4.14 -13.63 -9.48
C ALA A 237 2.74 -13.96 -10.01
N LEU A 238 2.33 -15.22 -9.86
CA LEU A 238 0.97 -15.69 -10.17
C LEU A 238 0.22 -15.98 -8.87
N PHE A 239 -0.88 -15.27 -8.62
CA PHE A 239 -1.71 -15.41 -7.43
C PHE A 239 -3.06 -16.07 -7.75
N ILE A 240 -3.26 -17.29 -7.26
CA ILE A 240 -4.42 -18.13 -7.53
C ILE A 240 -5.18 -18.46 -6.23
N CYS A 241 -6.50 -18.47 -6.31
CA CYS A 241 -7.37 -19.03 -5.29
C CYS A 241 -8.69 -19.48 -5.95
N GLY A 242 -9.64 -19.95 -5.15
CA GLY A 242 -10.96 -20.36 -5.61
C GLY A 242 -11.80 -20.88 -4.46
N THR A 243 -13.00 -21.35 -4.76
CA THR A 243 -13.88 -21.98 -3.76
C THR A 243 -13.67 -23.49 -3.70
N ASP A 244 -13.58 -24.01 -2.47
CA ASP A 244 -13.72 -25.43 -2.18
C ASP A 244 -15.22 -25.76 -2.04
N GLU A 245 -15.70 -26.67 -2.88
CA GLU A 245 -17.12 -26.83 -3.17
C GLU A 245 -17.68 -28.22 -2.89
N TYR A 246 -16.83 -29.22 -2.71
CA TYR A 246 -17.26 -30.60 -2.52
C TYR A 246 -17.47 -30.97 -1.05
N GLY A 247 -18.04 -32.15 -0.81
CA GLY A 247 -18.17 -32.73 0.52
C GLY A 247 -19.52 -32.52 1.19
N THR A 248 -19.69 -33.23 2.32
CA THR A 248 -20.97 -33.41 3.01
C THR A 248 -21.61 -32.10 3.46
N ALA A 249 -20.80 -31.12 3.85
CA ALA A 249 -21.32 -29.85 4.36
C ALA A 249 -21.96 -28.99 3.25
N THR A 250 -21.55 -29.15 1.99
CA THR A 250 -22.26 -28.59 0.83
C THR A 250 -23.59 -29.30 0.60
N GLU A 251 -23.64 -30.63 0.56
CA GLU A 251 -24.89 -31.39 0.37
C GLU A 251 -25.92 -31.07 1.47
N THR A 252 -25.45 -31.02 2.73
CA THR A 252 -26.29 -30.68 3.88
C THR A 252 -26.87 -29.29 3.71
N LYS A 253 -26.04 -28.30 3.39
CA LYS A 253 -26.49 -26.93 3.27
C LYS A 253 -27.42 -26.72 2.07
N ALA A 254 -27.19 -27.46 0.99
CA ALA A 254 -28.06 -27.48 -0.17
C ALA A 254 -29.44 -28.05 0.18
N LEU A 255 -29.48 -29.15 0.96
CA LEU A 255 -30.71 -29.72 1.48
C LEU A 255 -31.47 -28.75 2.40
N GLU A 256 -30.78 -28.09 3.34
CA GLU A 256 -31.37 -27.07 4.21
C GLU A 256 -31.96 -25.89 3.44
N GLU A 257 -31.33 -25.47 2.33
CA GLU A 257 -31.80 -24.36 1.50
C GLU A 257 -32.78 -24.82 0.38
N GLY A 258 -33.07 -26.12 0.27
CA GLY A 258 -33.97 -26.67 -0.73
C GLY A 258 -33.46 -26.53 -2.18
N VAL A 259 -32.14 -26.58 -2.39
CA VAL A 259 -31.47 -26.42 -3.69
C VAL A 259 -30.52 -27.57 -3.97
N THR A 260 -30.02 -27.69 -5.21
CA THR A 260 -28.96 -28.66 -5.52
C THR A 260 -27.60 -28.19 -5.01
N PRO A 261 -26.64 -29.10 -4.73
CA PRO A 261 -25.27 -28.70 -4.37
C PRO A 261 -24.64 -27.73 -5.37
N ARG A 262 -24.84 -27.95 -6.67
CA ARG A 262 -24.35 -27.04 -7.72
C ARG A 262 -24.93 -25.63 -7.59
N GLN A 263 -26.25 -25.51 -7.40
CA GLN A 263 -26.91 -24.22 -7.24
C GLN A 263 -26.43 -23.48 -5.98
N LEU A 264 -26.21 -24.21 -4.88
CA LEU A 264 -25.63 -23.64 -3.67
C LEU A 264 -24.21 -23.10 -3.94
N CYS A 265 -23.35 -23.91 -4.56
CA CYS A 265 -21.99 -23.50 -4.89
C CYS A 265 -21.95 -22.30 -5.82
N ASP A 266 -22.80 -22.26 -6.86
CA ASP A 266 -22.90 -21.13 -7.79
C ASP A 266 -23.27 -19.82 -7.08
N LYS A 267 -24.26 -19.89 -6.17
CA LYS A 267 -24.69 -18.76 -5.32
C LYS A 267 -23.55 -18.25 -4.45
N TYR A 268 -22.91 -19.12 -3.68
CA TYR A 268 -21.91 -18.68 -2.72
C TYR A 268 -20.55 -18.37 -3.37
N HIS A 269 -20.16 -19.03 -4.46
CA HIS A 269 -18.98 -18.63 -5.23
C HIS A 269 -19.08 -17.16 -5.67
N LYS A 270 -20.26 -16.73 -6.14
CA LYS A 270 -20.52 -15.33 -6.46
C LYS A 270 -20.39 -14.41 -5.24
N ILE A 271 -20.93 -14.82 -4.08
CA ILE A 271 -20.81 -14.05 -2.83
C ILE A 271 -19.34 -13.90 -2.42
N HIS A 272 -18.56 -14.97 -2.45
CA HIS A 272 -17.12 -14.92 -2.16
C HIS A 272 -16.40 -13.98 -3.13
N SER A 273 -16.64 -14.12 -4.43
CA SER A 273 -16.06 -13.26 -5.46
C SER A 273 -16.37 -11.78 -5.23
N ASP A 274 -17.63 -11.43 -4.91
CA ASP A 274 -18.04 -10.05 -4.64
C ASP A 274 -17.38 -9.48 -3.38
N VAL A 275 -17.31 -10.27 -2.30
CA VAL A 275 -16.63 -9.89 -1.06
C VAL A 275 -15.16 -9.61 -1.33
N TYR A 276 -14.45 -10.53 -1.99
CA TYR A 276 -13.03 -10.39 -2.26
C TYR A 276 -12.74 -9.22 -3.22
N LYS A 277 -13.63 -8.98 -4.19
CA LYS A 277 -13.55 -7.80 -5.06
C LYS A 277 -13.70 -6.51 -4.27
N TRP A 278 -14.66 -6.44 -3.34
CA TRP A 278 -14.84 -5.26 -2.47
C TRP A 278 -13.64 -5.03 -1.55
N PHE A 279 -13.08 -6.09 -0.97
CA PHE A 279 -11.80 -6.05 -0.23
C PHE A 279 -10.57 -5.82 -1.11
N GLN A 280 -10.74 -5.62 -2.42
CA GLN A 280 -9.67 -5.35 -3.38
C GLN A 280 -8.60 -6.46 -3.42
N ILE A 281 -9.00 -7.71 -3.24
CA ILE A 281 -8.12 -8.87 -3.41
C ILE A 281 -7.80 -9.04 -4.90
N GLY A 282 -6.53 -8.94 -5.26
CA GLY A 282 -6.01 -8.91 -6.62
C GLY A 282 -5.59 -10.28 -7.15
N PHE A 283 -6.48 -11.26 -7.12
CA PHE A 283 -6.25 -12.57 -7.74
C PHE A 283 -5.94 -12.40 -9.23
N ASP A 284 -4.98 -13.18 -9.74
CA ASP A 284 -4.80 -13.31 -11.19
C ASP A 284 -5.87 -14.23 -11.80
N TYR A 285 -6.31 -15.22 -11.04
CA TYR A 285 -7.48 -16.03 -11.34
C TYR A 285 -8.14 -16.57 -10.06
N PHE A 286 -9.47 -16.43 -9.96
CA PHE A 286 -10.28 -16.96 -8.86
C PHE A 286 -11.22 -18.05 -9.40
N GLY A 287 -10.85 -19.31 -9.20
CA GLY A 287 -11.52 -20.47 -9.79
C GLY A 287 -12.40 -21.24 -8.82
N ARG A 288 -12.62 -22.52 -9.14
CA ARG A 288 -13.56 -23.43 -8.48
C ARG A 288 -13.02 -24.85 -8.54
N THR A 289 -13.33 -25.66 -7.52
CA THR A 289 -13.00 -27.09 -7.49
C THR A 289 -13.98 -27.95 -8.30
N THR A 290 -15.18 -27.46 -8.62
CA THR A 290 -16.20 -28.22 -9.38
C THR A 290 -16.04 -28.09 -10.91
N THR A 291 -14.89 -28.54 -11.43
CA THR A 291 -14.56 -28.46 -12.87
C THR A 291 -14.04 -29.78 -13.43
N ASP A 292 -14.15 -29.98 -14.74
CA ASP A 292 -13.63 -31.17 -15.42
C ASP A 292 -12.12 -31.34 -15.19
N LYS A 293 -11.38 -30.23 -15.12
CA LYS A 293 -9.94 -30.23 -14.82
C LYS A 293 -9.62 -30.71 -13.40
N GLN A 294 -10.50 -30.47 -12.43
CA GLN A 294 -10.35 -31.07 -11.11
C GLN A 294 -10.45 -32.59 -11.21
N THR A 295 -11.49 -33.10 -11.88
CA THR A 295 -11.69 -34.54 -12.04
C THR A 295 -10.52 -35.19 -12.75
N GLU A 296 -10.07 -34.64 -13.88
CA GLU A 296 -8.93 -35.14 -14.65
C GLU A 296 -7.66 -35.26 -13.80
N ILE A 297 -7.29 -34.19 -13.08
CA ILE A 297 -6.01 -34.12 -12.35
C ILE A 297 -6.08 -34.95 -11.06
N ALA A 298 -7.19 -34.90 -10.33
CA ALA A 298 -7.36 -35.69 -9.11
C ALA A 298 -7.39 -37.19 -9.40
N GLN A 299 -8.04 -37.61 -10.50
CA GLN A 299 -8.01 -39.00 -10.94
C GLN A 299 -6.61 -39.42 -11.42
N HIS A 300 -5.87 -38.55 -12.12
CA HIS A 300 -4.47 -38.82 -12.49
C HIS A 300 -3.60 -39.10 -11.26
N ILE A 301 -3.64 -38.22 -10.25
CA ILE A 301 -2.89 -38.38 -8.99
C ILE A 301 -3.31 -39.67 -8.27
N PHE A 302 -4.62 -39.93 -8.17
CA PHE A 302 -5.14 -41.17 -7.58
C PHE A 302 -4.59 -42.41 -8.30
N THR A 303 -4.68 -42.45 -9.64
CA THR A 303 -4.23 -43.60 -10.43
C THR A 303 -2.73 -43.83 -10.28
N LYS A 304 -1.92 -42.77 -10.22
CA LYS A 304 -0.48 -42.87 -9.96
C LYS A 304 -0.17 -43.42 -8.57
N LEU A 305 -0.83 -42.91 -7.54
CA LEU A 305 -0.69 -43.44 -6.18
C LEU A 305 -1.09 -44.92 -6.10
N ASN A 306 -2.15 -45.31 -6.81
CA ASN A 306 -2.58 -46.70 -6.90
C ASN A 306 -1.52 -47.58 -7.58
N SER A 307 -1.01 -47.16 -8.74
CA SER A 307 0.00 -47.93 -9.49
C SER A 307 1.31 -48.07 -8.73
N ASN A 308 1.64 -47.10 -7.89
CA ASN A 308 2.88 -47.08 -7.11
C ASN A 308 2.72 -47.77 -5.73
N GLY A 309 1.55 -48.33 -5.41
CA GLY A 309 1.34 -49.13 -4.19
C GLY A 309 1.12 -48.32 -2.90
N TYR A 310 0.80 -47.03 -3.03
CA TYR A 310 0.52 -46.13 -1.90
C TYR A 310 -0.96 -46.04 -1.55
N LEU A 311 -1.82 -46.77 -2.25
CA LEU A 311 -3.24 -46.90 -1.91
C LEU A 311 -3.54 -48.31 -1.40
N GLU A 312 -4.39 -48.38 -0.39
CA GLU A 312 -4.85 -49.65 0.19
C GLU A 312 -6.36 -49.63 0.45
N GLU A 313 -6.97 -50.80 0.38
CA GLU A 313 -8.40 -50.98 0.64
C GLU A 313 -8.63 -51.44 2.08
N GLN A 314 -9.54 -50.78 2.79
CA GLN A 314 -10.00 -51.22 4.10
C GLN A 314 -11.53 -51.13 4.18
N SER A 315 -12.15 -52.07 4.90
CA SER A 315 -13.59 -52.07 5.14
C SER A 315 -13.93 -51.35 6.43
N MET A 316 -14.84 -50.38 6.38
CA MET A 316 -15.26 -49.59 7.53
C MET A 316 -16.69 -49.95 7.92
N LYS A 317 -16.95 -50.11 9.22
CA LYS A 317 -18.30 -50.24 9.75
C LYS A 317 -18.90 -48.85 9.94
N GLN A 318 -20.03 -48.57 9.30
CA GLN A 318 -20.75 -47.30 9.38
C GLN A 318 -22.25 -47.54 9.61
N LEU A 319 -22.94 -46.55 10.17
CA LEU A 319 -24.39 -46.58 10.28
C LEU A 319 -25.03 -46.14 8.96
N TYR A 320 -26.05 -46.86 8.51
CA TYR A 320 -26.76 -46.64 7.26
C TYR A 320 -28.24 -46.37 7.53
N CYS A 321 -28.78 -45.30 6.98
CA CYS A 321 -30.22 -45.07 7.02
C CYS A 321 -30.90 -45.80 5.84
N PRO A 322 -31.81 -46.76 6.10
CA PRO A 322 -32.48 -47.50 5.02
C PRO A 322 -33.52 -46.67 4.27
N VAL A 323 -34.00 -45.56 4.85
CA VAL A 323 -35.00 -44.67 4.24
C VAL A 323 -34.34 -43.62 3.35
N HIS A 324 -33.31 -42.93 3.84
CA HIS A 324 -32.49 -42.00 3.02
C HIS A 324 -31.54 -42.69 2.05
N ASN A 325 -31.35 -44.01 2.19
CA ASN A 325 -30.45 -44.81 1.38
C ASN A 325 -29.02 -44.24 1.36
N SER A 326 -28.51 -43.86 2.55
CA SER A 326 -27.23 -43.16 2.74
C SER A 326 -26.55 -43.55 4.06
N TYR A 327 -25.22 -43.50 4.08
CA TYR A 327 -24.43 -43.65 5.30
C TYR A 327 -24.47 -42.37 6.15
N LEU A 328 -24.60 -42.53 7.46
CA LEU A 328 -24.73 -41.45 8.41
C LEU A 328 -23.39 -41.11 9.04
N ALA A 329 -23.03 -39.82 9.00
CA ALA A 329 -22.01 -39.27 9.88
C ALA A 329 -22.53 -39.21 11.32
N ASP A 330 -21.65 -39.27 12.31
CA ASP A 330 -21.99 -39.30 13.75
C ASP A 330 -22.96 -38.18 14.16
N ARG A 331 -22.81 -36.97 13.58
CA ARG A 331 -23.68 -35.81 13.81
C ARG A 331 -25.14 -35.99 13.34
N TYR A 332 -25.40 -36.95 12.45
CA TYR A 332 -26.72 -37.30 11.92
C TYR A 332 -27.30 -38.54 12.58
N VAL A 333 -26.61 -39.06 13.59
CA VAL A 333 -27.11 -40.11 14.46
C VAL A 333 -27.45 -39.43 15.78
N GLU A 334 -28.71 -39.51 16.17
CA GLU A 334 -29.16 -39.13 17.51
C GLU A 334 -29.69 -40.37 18.20
N GLY A 335 -29.71 -40.37 19.52
CA GLY A 335 -30.23 -41.49 20.29
C GLY A 335 -30.09 -41.27 21.77
N GLU A 336 -30.54 -42.25 22.54
CA GLU A 336 -30.44 -42.21 23.98
C GLU A 336 -28.99 -42.48 24.42
N CYS A 337 -28.45 -41.59 25.27
CA CYS A 337 -27.09 -41.70 25.78
C CYS A 337 -26.93 -42.96 26.65
N PRO A 338 -25.98 -43.87 26.34
CA PRO A 338 -25.77 -45.10 27.10
C PRO A 338 -25.25 -44.85 28.53
N LYS A 339 -24.79 -43.63 28.84
CA LYS A 339 -24.19 -43.27 30.14
C LYS A 339 -25.15 -42.53 31.07
N CYS A 340 -26.02 -41.69 30.55
CA CYS A 340 -26.89 -40.83 31.37
C CYS A 340 -28.36 -40.82 30.94
N HIS A 341 -28.73 -41.65 29.96
CA HIS A 341 -30.10 -41.80 29.45
C HIS A 341 -30.71 -40.45 29.04
N TYR A 342 -29.92 -39.63 28.34
CA TYR A 342 -30.42 -38.44 27.66
C TYR A 342 -30.89 -38.84 26.27
N ASP A 343 -32.17 -38.66 25.98
CA ASP A 343 -32.85 -39.21 24.80
C ASP A 343 -32.34 -38.65 23.46
N ASP A 344 -31.71 -37.46 23.46
CA ASP A 344 -31.27 -36.73 22.26
C ASP A 344 -29.75 -36.53 22.23
N ALA A 345 -28.98 -37.54 22.67
CA ALA A 345 -27.53 -37.49 22.52
C ALA A 345 -27.12 -37.65 21.06
N ARG A 346 -26.11 -36.88 20.64
CA ARG A 346 -25.52 -37.00 19.31
C ARG A 346 -24.56 -38.17 19.28
N GLY A 347 -24.34 -38.74 18.10
CA GLY A 347 -23.45 -39.88 17.89
C GLY A 347 -22.01 -39.66 18.33
N ASP A 348 -21.54 -38.42 18.34
CA ASP A 348 -20.19 -38.03 18.75
C ASP A 348 -20.09 -37.62 20.22
N GLN A 349 -21.15 -37.00 20.76
CA GLN A 349 -21.14 -36.43 22.10
C GLN A 349 -22.54 -36.28 22.69
N CYS A 350 -22.69 -36.63 23.98
CA CYS A 350 -23.88 -36.29 24.75
C CYS A 350 -23.83 -34.86 25.27
N ASP A 351 -24.76 -34.01 24.86
CA ASP A 351 -24.82 -32.61 25.29
C ASP A 351 -25.21 -32.43 26.77
N LYS A 352 -25.81 -33.46 27.41
CA LYS A 352 -26.20 -33.41 28.83
C LYS A 352 -25.05 -33.74 29.79
N CYS A 353 -24.33 -34.84 29.55
CA CYS A 353 -23.25 -35.29 30.45
C CYS A 353 -21.84 -34.98 29.91
N GLY A 354 -21.74 -34.47 28.68
CA GLY A 354 -20.47 -34.12 28.04
C GLY A 354 -19.64 -35.31 27.55
N ALA A 355 -20.09 -36.54 27.75
CA ALA A 355 -19.35 -37.73 27.36
C ALA A 355 -19.23 -37.84 25.83
N LEU A 356 -18.01 -38.15 25.36
CA LEU A 356 -17.78 -38.62 24.00
C LEU A 356 -18.40 -40.01 23.84
N LEU A 357 -19.08 -40.21 22.71
CA LEU A 357 -19.81 -41.41 22.36
C LEU A 357 -19.28 -41.96 21.03
N ASP A 358 -19.43 -43.26 20.85
CA ASP A 358 -19.42 -43.89 19.53
C ASP A 358 -20.90 -44.01 19.10
N PRO A 359 -21.28 -43.63 17.87
CA PRO A 359 -22.67 -43.69 17.43
C PRO A 359 -23.24 -45.13 17.43
N PHE A 360 -22.39 -46.17 17.40
CA PHE A 360 -22.80 -47.57 17.57
C PHE A 360 -23.18 -47.93 19.02
N GLU A 361 -22.80 -47.12 20.00
CA GLU A 361 -23.15 -47.30 21.42
C GLU A 361 -24.46 -46.61 21.82
N LEU A 362 -25.03 -45.77 20.95
CA LEU A 362 -26.31 -45.10 21.21
C LEU A 362 -27.43 -46.12 21.37
N ILE A 363 -28.27 -45.92 22.39
CA ILE A 363 -29.49 -46.70 22.58
C ILE A 363 -30.56 -46.09 21.69
N ASN A 364 -31.32 -46.92 20.97
CA ASN A 364 -32.35 -46.48 20.01
C ASN A 364 -31.83 -45.39 19.05
N PRO A 365 -30.75 -45.66 18.30
CA PRO A 365 -30.23 -44.68 17.36
C PRO A 365 -31.30 -44.39 16.31
N ARG A 366 -31.36 -43.13 15.91
CA ARG A 366 -32.26 -42.62 14.87
C ARG A 366 -31.54 -41.60 14.02
N CYS A 367 -31.90 -41.56 12.75
CA CYS A 367 -31.36 -40.61 11.82
C CYS A 367 -31.97 -39.23 12.09
N LYS A 368 -31.14 -38.21 12.27
CA LYS A 368 -31.58 -36.83 12.52
C LYS A 368 -32.47 -36.26 11.41
N LEU A 369 -32.37 -36.79 10.19
CA LEU A 369 -33.02 -36.24 9.00
C LEU A 369 -34.47 -36.76 8.81
N ASP A 370 -34.77 -38.01 9.18
CA ASP A 370 -36.07 -38.68 8.96
C ASP A 370 -36.55 -39.54 10.13
N ASP A 371 -35.81 -39.55 11.23
CA ASP A 371 -36.11 -40.34 12.43
C ASP A 371 -36.04 -41.86 12.24
N ALA A 372 -35.58 -42.36 11.08
CA ALA A 372 -35.48 -43.79 10.82
C ALA A 372 -34.34 -44.44 11.63
N SER A 373 -34.54 -45.69 12.07
CA SER A 373 -33.51 -46.45 12.78
C SER A 373 -32.37 -46.86 11.82
N PRO A 374 -31.14 -46.39 12.04
CA PRO A 374 -30.02 -46.75 11.19
C PRO A 374 -29.48 -48.14 11.53
N GLU A 375 -28.97 -48.83 10.51
CA GLU A 375 -28.43 -50.18 10.60
C GLU A 375 -26.91 -50.19 10.35
N PRO A 376 -26.11 -50.98 11.09
CA PRO A 376 -24.70 -51.13 10.80
C PRO A 376 -24.45 -51.81 9.45
N LYS A 377 -23.67 -51.19 8.57
CA LYS A 377 -23.17 -51.76 7.31
C LYS A 377 -21.67 -51.62 7.17
N TYR A 378 -21.08 -52.54 6.42
CA TYR A 378 -19.68 -52.46 6.00
C TYR A 378 -19.60 -51.78 4.65
N SER A 379 -18.69 -50.81 4.55
CA SER A 379 -18.43 -50.03 3.35
C SER A 379 -16.94 -50.09 3.07
N ASP A 380 -16.55 -50.59 1.89
CA ASP A 380 -15.14 -50.61 1.51
C ASP A 380 -14.68 -49.21 1.11
N HIS A 381 -13.46 -48.87 1.47
CA HIS A 381 -12.87 -47.57 1.21
C HIS A 381 -11.40 -47.68 0.83
N ILE A 382 -10.96 -46.72 0.01
CA ILE A 382 -9.55 -46.54 -0.30
C ILE A 382 -8.90 -45.57 0.69
N PHE A 383 -7.71 -45.94 1.15
CA PHE A 383 -6.85 -45.19 2.05
C PHE A 383 -5.53 -44.85 1.36
N LEU A 384 -5.02 -43.64 1.61
CA LEU A 384 -3.66 -43.24 1.28
C LEU A 384 -2.73 -43.70 2.41
N SER A 385 -1.81 -44.62 2.10
CA SER A 385 -0.80 -45.17 3.02
C SER A 385 0.30 -44.13 3.32
N LEU A 386 -0.05 -43.08 4.10
CA LEU A 386 0.91 -42.04 4.51
C LEU A 386 2.05 -42.58 5.39
N ASP A 387 1.80 -43.67 6.10
CA ASP A 387 2.79 -44.43 6.86
C ASP A 387 3.95 -44.93 5.96
N LYS A 388 3.65 -45.39 4.73
CA LYS A 388 4.68 -45.79 3.76
C LYS A 388 5.47 -44.61 3.20
N LEU A 389 4.87 -43.42 3.18
CA LEU A 389 5.46 -42.18 2.64
C LEU A 389 6.18 -41.35 3.71
N GLU A 390 6.06 -41.72 4.99
CA GLU A 390 6.50 -40.91 6.13
C GLU A 390 7.98 -40.51 6.06
N SER A 391 8.87 -41.42 5.63
CA SER A 391 10.30 -41.11 5.50
C SER A 391 10.56 -40.03 4.46
N GLN A 392 9.90 -40.10 3.30
CA GLN A 392 10.07 -39.12 2.22
C GLN A 392 9.45 -37.77 2.61
N ILE A 393 8.29 -37.78 3.25
CA ILE A 393 7.64 -36.57 3.77
C ILE A 393 8.54 -35.90 4.81
N SER A 394 9.12 -36.66 5.74
CA SER A 394 9.97 -36.13 6.80
C SER A 394 11.24 -35.48 6.24
N GLU A 395 11.91 -36.14 5.30
CA GLU A 395 13.10 -35.59 4.60
C GLU A 395 12.75 -34.31 3.85
N TRP A 396 11.63 -34.29 3.13
CA TRP A 396 11.16 -33.11 2.43
C TRP A 396 10.82 -31.96 3.39
N VAL A 397 10.09 -32.23 4.49
CA VAL A 397 9.72 -31.20 5.49
C VAL A 397 10.97 -30.58 6.13
N GLU A 398 11.97 -31.39 6.50
CA GLU A 398 13.20 -30.89 7.11
C GLU A 398 13.90 -29.87 6.20
N LYS A 399 14.04 -30.20 4.91
CA LYS A 399 14.64 -29.30 3.92
C LYS A 399 13.76 -28.09 3.62
N ALA A 400 12.50 -28.32 3.24
CA ALA A 400 11.60 -27.27 2.75
C ALA A 400 11.27 -26.25 3.85
N SER A 401 11.14 -26.69 5.10
CA SER A 401 10.79 -25.79 6.21
C SER A 401 11.90 -24.82 6.59
N GLU A 402 13.16 -25.20 6.39
CA GLU A 402 14.33 -24.34 6.61
C GLU A 402 14.61 -23.45 5.38
N GLU A 403 14.72 -24.02 4.19
CA GLU A 403 14.97 -23.25 2.95
C GLU A 403 13.86 -22.23 2.69
N GLY A 404 12.62 -22.63 2.97
CA GLY A 404 11.43 -21.83 2.79
C GLY A 404 11.07 -20.92 3.96
N ASN A 405 11.81 -20.91 5.06
CA ASN A 405 11.52 -20.12 6.26
C ASN A 405 10.05 -20.22 6.71
N TRP A 406 9.54 -21.44 6.93
CA TRP A 406 8.15 -21.62 7.36
C TRP A 406 7.88 -20.94 8.69
N SER A 407 6.67 -20.42 8.86
CA SER A 407 6.25 -19.85 10.15
C SER A 407 6.36 -20.88 11.27
N LYS A 408 6.71 -20.39 12.47
CA LYS A 408 7.02 -21.22 13.64
C LYS A 408 5.87 -22.19 13.99
N ASN A 409 4.64 -21.70 13.97
CA ASN A 409 3.44 -22.51 14.21
C ASN A 409 3.29 -23.65 13.18
N SER A 410 3.58 -23.41 11.90
CA SER A 410 3.57 -24.44 10.86
C SER A 410 4.58 -25.55 11.14
N LYS A 411 5.82 -25.17 11.53
CA LYS A 411 6.87 -26.14 11.91
C LYS A 411 6.43 -26.97 13.10
N THR A 412 5.91 -26.33 14.16
CA THR A 412 5.45 -27.03 15.37
C THR A 412 4.30 -28.00 15.08
N ILE A 413 3.28 -27.58 14.33
CA ILE A 413 2.14 -28.45 13.99
C ILE A 413 2.60 -29.64 13.14
N THR A 414 3.42 -29.39 12.12
CA THR A 414 3.92 -30.46 11.24
C THR A 414 4.79 -31.46 12.00
N GLN A 415 5.71 -30.99 12.85
CA GLN A 415 6.54 -31.85 13.69
C GLN A 415 5.73 -32.69 14.67
N SER A 416 4.63 -32.16 15.21
CA SER A 416 3.72 -32.94 16.06
C SER A 416 3.11 -34.12 15.30
N TRP A 417 2.66 -33.88 14.06
CA TRP A 417 2.08 -34.94 13.22
C TRP A 417 3.09 -36.02 12.86
N LEU A 418 4.33 -35.64 12.53
CA LEU A 418 5.39 -36.60 12.22
C LEU A 418 5.81 -37.39 13.47
N LYS A 419 5.90 -36.75 14.62
CA LYS A 419 6.27 -37.42 15.88
C LYS A 419 5.24 -38.46 16.33
N ASP A 420 3.95 -38.22 16.07
CA ASP A 420 2.87 -39.16 16.41
C ASP A 420 2.83 -40.39 15.48
N GLY A 421 3.58 -40.37 14.37
CA GLY A 421 3.55 -41.37 13.31
C GLY A 421 2.38 -41.16 12.37
N LEU A 422 2.66 -41.16 11.06
CA LEU A 422 1.64 -41.03 10.04
C LEU A 422 0.87 -42.35 9.92
N LYS A 423 -0.43 -42.24 9.67
CA LYS A 423 -1.35 -43.38 9.55
C LYS A 423 -2.04 -43.34 8.20
N PRO A 424 -2.47 -44.50 7.65
CA PRO A 424 -3.34 -44.52 6.49
C PRO A 424 -4.56 -43.61 6.68
N ARG A 425 -4.89 -42.79 5.68
CA ARG A 425 -6.04 -41.87 5.71
C ARG A 425 -7.05 -42.23 4.64
N CYS A 426 -8.32 -42.39 5.03
CA CYS A 426 -9.40 -42.70 4.09
C CYS A 426 -9.63 -41.52 3.12
N ILE A 427 -9.45 -41.77 1.82
CA ILE A 427 -9.56 -40.79 0.74
C ILE A 427 -10.82 -40.96 -0.11
N THR A 428 -11.78 -41.78 0.31
CA THR A 428 -13.07 -41.99 -0.39
C THR A 428 -14.24 -41.77 0.56
N ARG A 429 -15.39 -41.35 0.04
CA ARG A 429 -16.62 -41.16 0.81
C ARG A 429 -17.84 -41.63 0.02
N ASP A 430 -18.83 -42.12 0.76
CA ASP A 430 -20.16 -42.45 0.25
C ASP A 430 -21.01 -41.17 0.11
N LEU A 431 -20.63 -40.31 -0.83
CA LEU A 431 -21.34 -39.08 -1.17
C LEU A 431 -21.59 -39.05 -2.67
N VAL A 432 -22.56 -38.23 -3.09
CA VAL A 432 -22.85 -38.01 -4.52
C VAL A 432 -22.10 -36.79 -5.03
N TRP A 433 -21.91 -35.78 -4.20
CA TRP A 433 -21.27 -34.52 -4.55
C TRP A 433 -19.77 -34.51 -4.24
N GLY A 434 -18.97 -34.95 -5.21
CA GLY A 434 -17.51 -35.01 -5.14
C GLY A 434 -16.89 -35.46 -6.46
N THR A 435 -15.56 -35.48 -6.51
CA THR A 435 -14.83 -36.05 -7.66
C THR A 435 -15.01 -37.57 -7.70
N PRO A 436 -15.47 -38.18 -8.81
CA PRO A 436 -15.68 -39.64 -8.87
C PRO A 436 -14.38 -40.44 -8.71
N VAL A 437 -14.44 -41.58 -8.02
CA VAL A 437 -13.30 -42.50 -7.88
C VAL A 437 -13.09 -43.27 -9.19
N PRO A 438 -11.87 -43.31 -9.76
CA PRO A 438 -11.61 -43.94 -11.06
C PRO A 438 -11.43 -45.46 -10.96
N LEU A 439 -12.32 -46.16 -10.25
CA LEU A 439 -12.33 -47.61 -10.07
C LEU A 439 -13.77 -48.13 -10.16
N GLU A 440 -13.99 -49.17 -10.98
CA GLU A 440 -15.35 -49.72 -11.21
C GLU A 440 -16.04 -50.17 -9.92
N LYS A 441 -15.30 -50.76 -8.97
CA LYS A 441 -15.80 -51.16 -7.64
C LYS A 441 -16.37 -49.97 -6.84
N TYR A 442 -15.91 -48.76 -7.13
CA TYR A 442 -16.17 -47.53 -6.35
C TYR A 442 -16.91 -46.46 -7.14
N LYS A 443 -17.61 -46.83 -8.21
CA LYS A 443 -18.32 -45.89 -9.10
C LYS A 443 -19.39 -45.03 -8.39
N ASP A 444 -19.95 -45.54 -7.30
CA ASP A 444 -20.96 -44.84 -6.50
C ASP A 444 -20.33 -44.05 -5.33
N LYS A 445 -19.00 -43.89 -5.34
CA LYS A 445 -18.24 -43.12 -4.34
C LYS A 445 -17.49 -41.96 -4.98
N VAL A 446 -17.15 -41.00 -4.13
CA VAL A 446 -16.33 -39.85 -4.50
C VAL A 446 -15.06 -39.79 -3.67
N LEU A 447 -14.06 -39.09 -4.18
CA LEU A 447 -12.87 -38.72 -3.44
C LEU A 447 -13.25 -37.82 -2.27
N TYR A 448 -12.60 -38.05 -1.14
CA TYR A 448 -12.79 -37.24 0.06
C TYR A 448 -12.23 -35.85 -0.17
N VAL A 449 -13.00 -34.81 0.17
CA VAL A 449 -12.63 -33.40 -0.06
C VAL A 449 -11.24 -33.03 0.48
N TRP A 450 -10.82 -33.58 1.62
CA TRP A 450 -9.51 -33.27 2.19
C TRP A 450 -8.33 -33.96 1.47
N PHE A 451 -8.60 -34.87 0.54
CA PHE A 451 -7.60 -35.39 -0.40
C PHE A 451 -7.50 -34.53 -1.65
N ASP A 452 -8.64 -34.12 -2.26
CA ASP A 452 -8.63 -33.45 -3.56
C ASP A 452 -8.76 -31.91 -3.51
N ALA A 453 -9.12 -31.30 -2.38
CA ALA A 453 -9.18 -29.84 -2.25
C ALA A 453 -7.83 -29.16 -2.51
N THR A 454 -6.72 -29.75 -2.06
CA THR A 454 -5.37 -29.23 -2.32
C THR A 454 -4.94 -29.42 -3.78
N ILE A 455 -5.47 -30.44 -4.47
CA ILE A 455 -5.35 -30.60 -5.93
C ILE A 455 -6.10 -29.47 -6.65
N GLY A 456 -7.08 -28.86 -6.00
CA GLY A 456 -7.79 -27.66 -6.43
C GLY A 456 -6.86 -26.52 -6.87
N TYR A 457 -5.71 -26.32 -6.21
CA TYR A 457 -4.76 -25.28 -6.65
C TYR A 457 -4.21 -25.55 -8.07
N VAL A 458 -3.93 -26.81 -8.36
CA VAL A 458 -3.41 -27.27 -9.66
C VAL A 458 -4.51 -27.15 -10.72
N SER A 459 -5.71 -27.62 -10.42
CA SER A 459 -6.84 -27.59 -11.36
C SER A 459 -7.34 -26.17 -11.65
N ILE A 460 -7.33 -25.28 -10.65
CA ILE A 460 -7.63 -23.86 -10.84
C ILE A 460 -6.58 -23.22 -11.75
N THR A 461 -5.30 -23.54 -11.58
CA THR A 461 -4.23 -23.06 -12.47
C THR A 461 -4.39 -23.63 -13.89
N SER A 462 -4.84 -24.87 -14.03
CA SER A 462 -5.15 -25.51 -15.31
C SER A 462 -6.32 -24.84 -16.05
N ASN A 463 -7.30 -24.34 -15.30
CA ASN A 463 -8.40 -23.54 -15.86
C ASN A 463 -7.96 -22.11 -16.23
N TYR A 464 -6.92 -21.58 -15.58
CA TYR A 464 -6.32 -20.28 -15.92
C TYR A 464 -5.50 -20.34 -17.21
N THR A 465 -4.63 -21.35 -17.35
CA THR A 465 -3.73 -21.50 -18.50
C THR A 465 -3.57 -22.96 -18.92
N LYS A 466 -3.44 -23.18 -20.24
CA LYS A 466 -3.12 -24.50 -20.80
C LYS A 466 -1.70 -24.95 -20.43
N GLU A 467 -0.80 -24.01 -20.12
CA GLU A 467 0.61 -24.27 -19.80
C GLU A 467 0.84 -24.42 -18.28
N TRP A 468 -0.19 -24.78 -17.51
CA TRP A 468 -0.16 -24.87 -16.04
C TRP A 468 0.95 -25.75 -15.47
N LYS A 469 1.41 -26.74 -16.25
CA LYS A 469 2.55 -27.60 -15.87
C LYS A 469 3.86 -26.82 -15.72
N GLN A 470 4.01 -25.67 -16.40
CA GLN A 470 5.18 -24.82 -16.16
C GLN A 470 5.21 -24.26 -14.74
N TRP A 471 4.06 -24.11 -14.09
CA TRP A 471 3.95 -23.68 -12.70
C TRP A 471 4.03 -24.86 -11.71
N TRP A 472 3.35 -25.98 -12.00
CA TRP A 472 3.17 -27.08 -11.06
C TRP A 472 4.06 -28.30 -11.29
N ASN A 473 4.85 -28.35 -12.37
CA ASN A 473 5.84 -29.40 -12.65
C ASN A 473 7.22 -28.80 -12.97
N ASN A 474 7.63 -27.79 -12.20
CA ASN A 474 8.86 -27.02 -12.44
C ASN A 474 9.51 -26.52 -11.12
N PRO A 475 9.79 -27.42 -10.17
CA PRO A 475 10.28 -27.04 -8.84
C PRO A 475 11.64 -26.33 -8.86
N GLU A 476 12.43 -26.46 -9.92
CA GLU A 476 13.73 -25.83 -10.08
C GLU A 476 13.65 -24.33 -10.39
N HIS A 477 12.51 -23.87 -10.91
CA HIS A 477 12.31 -22.49 -11.35
C HIS A 477 11.13 -21.78 -10.71
N VAL A 478 10.30 -22.49 -9.95
CA VAL A 478 9.10 -21.97 -9.29
C VAL A 478 9.17 -22.16 -7.78
N SER A 479 8.97 -21.08 -7.03
CA SER A 479 8.79 -21.15 -5.59
C SER A 479 7.32 -20.99 -5.22
N LEU A 480 6.71 -22.01 -4.60
CA LEU A 480 5.33 -22.00 -4.14
C LEU A 480 5.21 -21.40 -2.72
N TYR A 481 4.45 -20.33 -2.61
CA TYR A 481 4.09 -19.66 -1.35
C TYR A 481 2.61 -19.95 -1.04
N GLN A 482 2.33 -20.44 0.16
CA GLN A 482 0.97 -20.77 0.58
C GLN A 482 0.59 -20.02 1.86
N PHE A 483 -0.61 -19.44 1.87
CA PHE A 483 -1.15 -18.63 2.96
C PHE A 483 -2.43 -19.26 3.50
N MET A 484 -2.45 -19.56 4.80
CA MET A 484 -3.58 -20.27 5.42
C MET A 484 -3.67 -20.07 6.93
N GLY A 485 -4.83 -20.36 7.51
CA GLY A 485 -4.97 -20.55 8.96
C GLY A 485 -4.39 -21.89 9.42
N LYS A 486 -4.00 -21.98 10.70
CA LYS A 486 -3.30 -23.15 11.29
C LYS A 486 -3.97 -24.51 11.09
N ASP A 487 -5.30 -24.55 10.98
CA ASP A 487 -6.05 -25.80 10.80
C ASP A 487 -5.74 -26.48 9.47
N ASN A 488 -5.29 -25.72 8.47
CA ASN A 488 -4.99 -26.25 7.14
C ASN A 488 -3.57 -26.83 7.02
N VAL A 489 -2.69 -26.59 8.01
CA VAL A 489 -1.26 -26.93 7.92
C VAL A 489 -1.04 -28.41 7.59
N PRO A 490 -1.66 -29.40 8.26
CA PRO A 490 -1.38 -30.82 7.99
C PRO A 490 -1.72 -31.23 6.55
N PHE A 491 -2.71 -30.60 5.93
CA PHE A 491 -3.09 -30.93 4.55
C PHE A 491 -2.03 -30.45 3.54
N HIS A 492 -1.28 -29.40 3.88
CA HIS A 492 -0.29 -28.77 3.00
C HIS A 492 1.15 -29.19 3.32
N THR A 493 1.40 -29.77 4.49
CA THR A 493 2.73 -30.26 4.89
C THR A 493 2.82 -31.78 4.99
N VAL A 494 1.69 -32.49 4.98
CA VAL A 494 1.65 -33.96 5.05
C VAL A 494 0.82 -34.57 3.91
N VAL A 495 -0.48 -34.26 3.83
CA VAL A 495 -1.38 -34.98 2.92
C VAL A 495 -1.08 -34.70 1.45
N PHE A 496 -1.02 -33.42 1.06
CA PHE A 496 -0.76 -33.04 -0.32
C PHE A 496 0.69 -33.33 -0.73
N PRO A 497 1.73 -32.98 0.05
CA PRO A 497 3.11 -33.40 -0.24
C PRO A 497 3.27 -34.92 -0.34
N GLY A 498 2.64 -35.68 0.56
CA GLY A 498 2.64 -37.15 0.49
C GLY A 498 1.99 -37.66 -0.80
N SER A 499 0.87 -37.06 -1.21
CA SER A 499 0.21 -37.37 -2.47
C SER A 499 1.10 -37.05 -3.68
N GLN A 500 1.78 -35.90 -3.67
CA GLN A 500 2.72 -35.49 -4.73
C GLN A 500 3.92 -36.43 -4.82
N LEU A 501 4.60 -36.69 -3.69
CA LEU A 501 5.75 -37.60 -3.60
C LEU A 501 5.39 -39.01 -4.06
N GLY A 502 4.23 -39.54 -3.62
CA GLY A 502 3.78 -40.86 -3.99
C GLY A 502 3.44 -41.04 -5.48
N THR A 503 3.25 -39.95 -6.24
CA THR A 503 3.12 -40.05 -7.71
C THR A 503 4.45 -40.32 -8.42
N GLU A 504 5.58 -40.04 -7.76
CA GLU A 504 6.93 -40.06 -8.33
C GLU A 504 7.13 -39.11 -9.53
N GLU A 505 6.30 -38.08 -9.64
CA GLU A 505 6.41 -37.02 -10.65
C GLU A 505 7.09 -35.77 -10.09
N ASN A 506 7.71 -34.98 -10.95
CA ASN A 506 8.45 -33.77 -10.56
C ASN A 506 7.50 -32.59 -10.30
N TRP A 507 6.75 -32.63 -9.19
CA TRP A 507 5.81 -31.57 -8.81
C TRP A 507 6.53 -30.37 -8.18
N THR A 508 6.01 -29.18 -8.46
CA THR A 508 6.31 -27.99 -7.65
C THR A 508 5.63 -28.15 -6.28
N MET A 509 6.43 -28.30 -5.24
CA MET A 509 5.97 -28.49 -3.86
C MET A 509 6.07 -27.19 -3.06
N LEU A 510 5.43 -27.16 -1.90
CA LEU A 510 5.45 -26.02 -0.97
C LEU A 510 6.88 -25.57 -0.67
N HIS A 511 7.20 -24.32 -1.01
CA HIS A 511 8.46 -23.67 -0.64
C HIS A 511 8.28 -22.90 0.65
N HIS A 512 7.44 -21.87 0.70
CA HIS A 512 7.19 -21.05 1.90
C HIS A 512 5.76 -21.21 2.41
N LEU A 513 5.61 -21.52 3.70
CA LEU A 513 4.31 -21.61 4.37
C LEU A 513 4.14 -20.48 5.37
N ASN A 514 3.14 -19.64 5.12
CA ASN A 514 2.76 -18.54 6.00
C ASN A 514 1.43 -18.86 6.69
N THR A 515 1.50 -19.15 7.99
CA THR A 515 0.37 -19.60 8.79
C THR A 515 -0.03 -18.59 9.84
N THR A 516 -1.32 -18.29 9.93
CA THR A 516 -1.88 -17.43 10.98
C THR A 516 -2.57 -18.22 12.09
N GLU A 517 -2.54 -17.65 13.28
CA GLU A 517 -3.44 -17.96 14.38
C GLU A 517 -4.84 -17.36 14.12
N TYR A 518 -5.74 -17.38 15.11
CA TYR A 518 -7.10 -16.88 14.90
C TYR A 518 -7.23 -15.38 15.17
N LEU A 519 -8.03 -14.70 14.34
CA LEU A 519 -8.60 -13.41 14.68
C LEU A 519 -9.91 -13.64 15.45
N GLN A 520 -9.96 -13.15 16.68
CA GLN A 520 -11.13 -13.07 17.53
C GLN A 520 -11.88 -11.74 17.29
N TYR A 521 -13.12 -11.64 17.76
CA TYR A 521 -13.97 -10.46 17.61
C TYR A 521 -14.35 -9.91 18.99
N GLU A 522 -13.88 -8.71 19.31
CA GLU A 522 -13.96 -8.10 20.64
C GLU A 522 -13.50 -9.10 21.71
N ASN A 523 -14.37 -9.44 22.67
CA ASN A 523 -14.07 -10.36 23.77
C ASN A 523 -14.40 -11.84 23.46
N GLY A 524 -14.64 -12.22 22.20
CA GLY A 524 -15.11 -13.55 21.85
C GLY A 524 -14.79 -14.00 20.42
N LYS A 525 -15.44 -15.09 19.99
CA LYS A 525 -15.27 -15.66 18.64
C LYS A 525 -16.35 -15.17 17.69
N PHE A 526 -16.01 -15.08 16.40
CA PHE A 526 -17.01 -14.95 15.33
C PHE A 526 -18.04 -16.08 15.44
N SER A 527 -19.33 -15.75 15.28
CA SER A 527 -20.41 -16.74 15.39
C SER A 527 -21.55 -16.39 14.44
N LYS A 528 -21.68 -17.17 13.36
CA LYS A 528 -22.76 -17.00 12.37
C LYS A 528 -24.13 -17.26 12.99
N SER A 529 -24.27 -18.33 13.77
CA SER A 529 -25.54 -18.72 14.40
C SER A 529 -26.05 -17.67 15.40
N ARG A 530 -25.14 -16.97 16.10
CA ARG A 530 -25.49 -15.90 17.05
C ARG A 530 -25.43 -14.49 16.45
N GLY A 531 -25.07 -14.35 15.17
CA GLY A 531 -24.92 -13.05 14.51
C GLY A 531 -23.79 -12.18 15.09
N VAL A 532 -22.75 -12.79 15.67
CA VAL A 532 -21.63 -12.08 16.31
C VAL A 532 -20.47 -11.95 15.34
N GLY A 533 -20.06 -10.71 15.09
CA GLY A 533 -18.91 -10.35 14.26
C GLY A 533 -19.27 -9.76 12.90
N VAL A 534 -18.24 -9.20 12.25
CA VAL A 534 -18.33 -8.64 10.90
C VAL A 534 -18.06 -9.73 9.86
N PHE A 535 -18.94 -9.83 8.88
CA PHE A 535 -18.85 -10.75 7.76
C PHE A 535 -18.52 -9.98 6.48
N GLY A 536 -17.84 -10.62 5.53
CA GLY A 536 -17.31 -9.92 4.37
C GLY A 536 -18.36 -9.19 3.54
N ASN A 537 -19.59 -9.73 3.48
CA ASN A 537 -20.71 -9.13 2.75
C ASN A 537 -21.36 -7.94 3.46
N ASN A 538 -21.13 -7.76 4.77
CA ASN A 538 -21.72 -6.71 5.59
C ASN A 538 -20.69 -5.64 6.04
N ALA A 539 -19.40 -5.87 5.79
CA ALA A 539 -18.34 -4.88 6.02
C ALA A 539 -18.55 -3.62 5.16
N GLN A 540 -19.00 -3.80 3.90
CA GLN A 540 -19.32 -2.70 2.98
C GLN A 540 -20.44 -1.78 3.46
N ASP A 541 -21.38 -2.31 4.26
CA ASP A 541 -22.51 -1.53 4.79
C ASP A 541 -22.08 -0.49 5.83
N SER A 542 -20.83 -0.56 6.31
CA SER A 542 -20.26 0.45 7.22
C SER A 542 -20.04 1.81 6.54
N GLY A 543 -19.98 1.85 5.20
CA GLY A 543 -19.60 3.04 4.44
C GLY A 543 -18.12 3.40 4.55
N ILE A 544 -17.31 2.59 5.24
CA ILE A 544 -15.88 2.79 5.40
C ILE A 544 -15.13 2.17 4.20
N SER A 545 -14.12 2.88 3.69
CA SER A 545 -13.30 2.38 2.57
C SER A 545 -12.67 1.01 2.91
N PRO A 546 -12.61 0.07 1.95
CA PRO A 546 -11.93 -1.21 2.13
C PRO A 546 -10.46 -1.03 2.52
N SER A 547 -9.80 0.08 2.15
CA SER A 547 -8.41 0.34 2.55
C SER A 547 -8.24 0.46 4.07
N VAL A 548 -9.22 1.04 4.78
CA VAL A 548 -9.18 1.14 6.25
C VAL A 548 -9.33 -0.25 6.89
N TRP A 549 -10.23 -1.07 6.35
CA TRP A 549 -10.39 -2.47 6.77
C TRP A 549 -9.12 -3.29 6.56
N ARG A 550 -8.52 -3.20 5.37
CA ARG A 550 -7.27 -3.90 5.04
C ARG A 550 -6.13 -3.47 5.95
N TYR A 551 -5.96 -2.15 6.14
CA TYR A 551 -4.95 -1.60 7.04
C TYR A 551 -5.10 -2.15 8.46
N TYR A 552 -6.31 -2.05 9.01
CA TYR A 552 -6.57 -2.48 10.38
C TYR A 552 -6.28 -3.98 10.54
N LEU A 553 -6.84 -4.82 9.67
CA LEU A 553 -6.65 -6.26 9.72
C LEU A 553 -5.18 -6.67 9.59
N ALA A 554 -4.41 -6.00 8.72
CA ALA A 554 -2.97 -6.23 8.62
C ALA A 554 -2.21 -5.78 9.87
N SER A 555 -2.63 -4.68 10.51
CA SER A 555 -2.02 -4.18 11.75
C SER A 555 -2.24 -5.09 12.96
N VAL A 556 -3.33 -5.87 12.95
CA VAL A 556 -3.66 -6.88 13.98
C VAL A 556 -3.56 -8.31 13.44
N ARG A 557 -2.79 -8.53 12.37
CA ARG A 557 -2.64 -9.86 11.77
C ARG A 557 -2.13 -10.87 12.82
N PRO A 558 -2.82 -12.01 13.03
CA PRO A 558 -2.48 -12.98 14.07
C PRO A 558 -1.32 -13.90 13.63
N GLU A 559 -0.08 -13.40 13.65
CA GLU A 559 1.09 -14.14 13.12
C GLU A 559 1.63 -15.19 14.11
N SER A 560 1.77 -14.81 15.39
CA SER A 560 2.42 -15.65 16.42
C SER A 560 1.48 -16.08 17.55
N SER A 561 0.36 -15.38 17.71
CA SER A 561 -0.67 -15.63 18.70
C SER A 561 -2.01 -15.09 18.19
N ASP A 562 -3.11 -15.56 18.78
CA ASP A 562 -4.43 -15.02 18.49
C ASP A 562 -4.46 -13.50 18.69
N SER A 563 -5.17 -12.80 17.80
CA SER A 563 -5.42 -11.36 17.92
C SER A 563 -6.93 -11.10 18.02
N HIS A 564 -7.32 -9.87 18.34
CA HIS A 564 -8.73 -9.49 18.44
C HIS A 564 -9.00 -8.25 17.59
N PHE A 565 -10.15 -8.26 16.92
CA PHE A 565 -10.72 -7.08 16.30
C PHE A 565 -11.41 -6.23 17.38
N SER A 566 -11.12 -4.93 17.45
CA SER A 566 -11.77 -3.97 18.35
C SER A 566 -12.23 -2.74 17.59
N TRP A 567 -13.49 -2.32 17.80
CA TRP A 567 -13.99 -1.09 17.17
C TRP A 567 -13.30 0.18 17.70
N ASP A 568 -12.91 0.21 18.98
CA ASP A 568 -12.16 1.33 19.55
C ASP A 568 -10.81 1.49 18.84
N ASP A 569 -10.07 0.39 18.70
CA ASP A 569 -8.76 0.38 18.04
C ASP A 569 -8.89 0.66 16.53
N PHE A 570 -9.95 0.16 15.88
CA PHE A 570 -10.25 0.44 14.47
C PHE A 570 -10.41 1.93 14.21
N VAL A 571 -11.22 2.61 15.02
CA VAL A 571 -11.45 4.07 14.90
C VAL A 571 -10.20 4.86 15.28
N ALA A 572 -9.51 4.46 16.36
CA ALA A 572 -8.29 5.10 16.82
C ALA A 572 -7.23 5.11 15.73
N ARG A 573 -6.90 3.93 15.16
CA ARG A 573 -5.88 3.80 14.11
C ARG A 573 -6.22 4.55 12.83
N ASN A 574 -7.49 4.58 12.41
CA ASN A 574 -7.90 5.43 11.30
C ASN A 574 -7.60 6.91 11.59
N ASN A 575 -7.98 7.39 12.77
CA ASN A 575 -7.88 8.81 13.09
C ASN A 575 -6.43 9.26 13.38
N SER A 576 -5.61 8.43 14.05
CA SER A 576 -4.26 8.78 14.47
C SER A 576 -3.18 8.37 13.46
N GLU A 577 -3.26 7.17 12.88
CA GLU A 577 -2.22 6.64 12.00
C GLU A 577 -2.51 6.95 10.53
N LEU A 578 -3.73 6.68 10.06
CA LEU A 578 -4.08 6.94 8.67
C LEU A 578 -4.30 8.42 8.40
N LEU A 579 -5.19 9.07 9.14
CA LEU A 579 -5.56 10.47 8.91
C LEU A 579 -4.44 11.44 9.37
N ALA A 580 -3.99 11.33 10.62
CA ALA A 580 -3.08 12.30 11.22
C ALA A 580 -1.58 12.08 10.89
N ASN A 581 -1.18 10.89 10.43
CA ASN A 581 0.19 10.64 9.93
C ASN A 581 0.22 10.59 8.39
N LEU A 582 -0.24 9.49 7.77
CA LEU A 582 -0.12 9.29 6.31
C LEU A 582 -0.88 10.34 5.49
N GLY A 583 -2.16 10.51 5.80
CA GLY A 583 -3.03 11.50 5.18
C GLY A 583 -2.50 12.91 5.34
N ASN A 584 -1.98 13.25 6.53
CA ASN A 584 -1.42 14.58 6.80
C ASN A 584 -0.13 14.84 6.01
N PHE A 585 0.80 13.88 5.98
CA PHE A 585 2.07 14.02 5.25
C PHE A 585 1.82 14.34 3.78
N VAL A 586 1.01 13.51 3.12
CA VAL A 586 0.69 13.65 1.70
C VAL A 586 -0.04 14.97 1.45
N ASN A 587 -1.13 15.23 2.18
CA ASN A 587 -1.94 16.42 1.96
C ASN A 587 -1.18 17.73 2.18
N ARG A 588 -0.37 17.81 3.24
CA ARG A 588 0.38 19.02 3.59
C ARG A 588 1.33 19.41 2.46
N LEU A 589 2.08 18.45 1.92
CA LEU A 589 3.04 18.74 0.86
C LEU A 589 2.35 19.02 -0.47
N ILE A 590 1.40 18.18 -0.91
CA ILE A 590 0.71 18.37 -2.19
C ILE A 590 -0.03 19.72 -2.23
N LYS A 591 -0.75 20.09 -1.15
CA LYS A 591 -1.41 21.41 -1.06
C LYS A 591 -0.41 22.56 -1.12
N PHE A 592 0.75 22.42 -0.47
CA PHE A 592 1.80 23.44 -0.52
C PHE A 592 2.34 23.62 -1.94
N VAL A 593 2.62 22.52 -2.64
CA VAL A 593 3.11 22.54 -4.03
C VAL A 593 2.05 23.09 -4.97
N ASN A 594 0.78 22.70 -4.84
CA ASN A 594 -0.31 23.30 -5.62
C ASN A 594 -0.42 24.81 -5.38
N ALA A 595 -0.29 25.28 -4.14
CA ALA A 595 -0.47 26.70 -3.80
C ALA A 595 0.74 27.59 -4.11
N LYS A 596 1.97 27.08 -3.97
CA LYS A 596 3.20 27.89 -4.07
C LYS A 596 3.99 27.68 -5.36
N TYR A 597 3.88 26.48 -5.89
CA TYR A 597 4.60 26.05 -7.08
C TYR A 597 3.66 25.78 -8.25
N ASN A 598 2.36 26.08 -8.12
CA ASN A 598 1.34 25.79 -9.12
C ASN A 598 1.32 24.30 -9.54
N GLY A 599 1.70 23.38 -8.66
CA GLY A 599 1.80 21.96 -8.99
C GLY A 599 3.04 21.60 -9.85
N VAL A 600 4.03 22.47 -9.99
CA VAL A 600 5.28 22.20 -10.71
C VAL A 600 6.37 21.77 -9.73
N VAL A 601 7.08 20.68 -10.01
CA VAL A 601 8.30 20.32 -9.29
C VAL A 601 9.41 21.28 -9.74
N PRO A 602 9.98 22.10 -8.83
CA PRO A 602 10.98 23.09 -9.20
C PRO A 602 12.28 22.42 -9.64
N LYS A 603 13.16 23.21 -10.29
CA LYS A 603 14.58 22.85 -10.37
C LYS A 603 15.17 22.84 -8.96
N PHE A 604 15.94 21.81 -8.63
CA PHE A 604 16.41 21.61 -7.27
C PHE A 604 17.81 21.01 -7.21
N ASP A 605 18.51 21.25 -6.11
CA ASP A 605 19.75 20.57 -5.73
C ASP A 605 19.52 19.88 -4.38
N PRO A 606 19.53 18.53 -4.30
CA PRO A 606 19.29 17.80 -3.06
C PRO A 606 20.23 18.21 -1.92
N LYS A 607 21.45 18.68 -2.23
CA LYS A 607 22.43 19.12 -1.23
C LYS A 607 22.02 20.36 -0.45
N LYS A 608 20.97 21.07 -0.89
CA LYS A 608 20.36 22.20 -0.16
C LYS A 608 19.46 21.75 0.98
N VAL A 609 19.10 20.46 1.04
CA VAL A 609 18.52 19.84 2.24
C VAL A 609 19.59 19.66 3.30
N SER A 610 19.31 20.12 4.51
CA SER A 610 20.20 19.93 5.65
C SER A 610 20.37 18.44 5.96
N ASN A 611 21.61 17.96 6.02
CA ASN A 611 21.94 16.54 6.24
C ASN A 611 21.24 15.57 5.26
N TYR A 612 21.27 15.90 3.97
CA TYR A 612 20.67 15.06 2.93
C TYR A 612 21.16 13.59 2.97
N ASP A 613 22.46 13.37 3.12
CA ASP A 613 23.03 12.01 3.14
C ASP A 613 22.52 11.19 4.35
N GLY A 614 22.34 11.83 5.51
CA GLY A 614 21.73 11.20 6.67
C GLY A 614 20.26 10.83 6.44
N LEU A 615 19.48 11.73 5.83
CA LEU A 615 18.09 11.43 5.45
C LEU A 615 18.00 10.24 4.49
N VAL A 616 18.85 10.20 3.46
CA VAL A 616 18.89 9.09 2.50
C VAL A 616 19.25 7.78 3.20
N LYS A 617 20.23 7.81 4.11
CA LYS A 617 20.60 6.65 4.93
C LYS A 617 19.41 6.15 5.76
N ASP A 618 18.72 7.03 6.49
CA ASP A 618 17.55 6.66 7.29
C ASP A 618 16.46 5.99 6.44
N ILE A 619 16.15 6.56 5.27
CA ILE A 619 15.11 6.03 4.39
C ILE A 619 15.55 4.68 3.81
N ASN A 620 16.81 4.54 3.39
CA ASN A 620 17.33 3.27 2.88
C ASN A 620 17.25 2.17 3.95
N GLU A 621 17.54 2.49 5.21
CA GLU A 621 17.41 1.53 6.32
C GLU A 621 15.95 1.10 6.51
N ILE A 622 14.99 2.04 6.44
CA ILE A 622 13.56 1.75 6.50
C ILE A 622 13.14 0.84 5.32
N LEU A 623 13.52 1.19 4.09
CA LEU A 623 13.17 0.43 2.88
C LEU A 623 13.80 -0.97 2.86
N SER A 624 15.08 -1.07 3.21
CA SER A 624 15.79 -2.35 3.31
C SER A 624 15.16 -3.26 4.38
N ASN A 625 14.80 -2.70 5.54
CA ASN A 625 14.10 -3.45 6.58
C ASN A 625 12.68 -3.87 6.14
N TYR A 626 11.94 -2.99 5.47
CA TYR A 626 10.63 -3.33 4.91
C TYR A 626 10.74 -4.53 3.95
N VAL A 627 11.67 -4.46 2.99
CA VAL A 627 11.93 -5.55 2.05
C VAL A 627 12.28 -6.84 2.79
N LYS A 628 13.19 -6.78 3.75
CA LYS A 628 13.60 -7.95 4.55
C LYS A 628 12.42 -8.63 5.24
N GLU A 629 11.57 -7.86 5.93
CA GLU A 629 10.42 -8.42 6.65
C GLU A 629 9.35 -8.97 5.69
N MET A 630 9.15 -8.30 4.56
CA MET A 630 8.21 -8.77 3.54
C MET A 630 8.67 -10.03 2.81
N GLU A 631 9.98 -10.21 2.55
CA GLU A 631 10.53 -11.46 2.02
C GLU A 631 10.27 -12.67 2.94
N LEU A 632 10.18 -12.43 4.24
CA LEU A 632 9.86 -13.45 5.25
C LEU A 632 8.34 -13.61 5.50
N GLY A 633 7.51 -12.79 4.84
CA GLY A 633 6.06 -12.78 5.05
C GLY A 633 5.63 -12.23 6.42
N HIS A 634 6.44 -11.39 7.07
CA HIS A 634 6.12 -10.70 8.32
C HIS A 634 5.32 -9.42 8.05
N GLU A 635 4.10 -9.58 7.53
CA GLU A 635 3.26 -8.50 7.02
C GLU A 635 2.90 -7.46 8.09
N ARG A 636 2.65 -7.88 9.34
CA ARG A 636 2.36 -6.94 10.42
C ARG A 636 3.54 -6.00 10.66
N ARG A 637 4.75 -6.56 10.73
CA ARG A 637 5.98 -5.79 10.91
C ARG A 637 6.29 -4.93 9.69
N GLY A 638 6.06 -5.46 8.49
CA GLY A 638 6.17 -4.70 7.25
C GLY A 638 5.28 -3.44 7.25
N LEU A 639 4.04 -3.54 7.72
CA LEU A 639 3.13 -2.40 7.82
C LEU A 639 3.63 -1.34 8.80
N GLU A 640 4.10 -1.75 9.99
CA GLU A 640 4.68 -0.83 10.97
C GLU A 640 5.86 -0.04 10.38
N ILE A 641 6.75 -0.72 9.66
CA ILE A 641 7.90 -0.10 8.99
C ILE A 641 7.42 0.84 7.87
N ALA A 642 6.43 0.45 7.09
CA ALA A 642 5.87 1.31 6.04
C ALA A 642 5.27 2.61 6.62
N MET A 643 4.55 2.52 7.73
CA MET A 643 4.02 3.70 8.42
C MET A 643 5.11 4.56 9.08
N SER A 644 6.24 3.96 9.47
CA SER A 644 7.40 4.70 9.95
C SER A 644 8.04 5.58 8.87
N LEU A 645 7.99 5.17 7.58
CA LEU A 645 8.46 6.00 6.47
C LEU A 645 7.60 7.26 6.31
N SER A 646 6.28 7.14 6.46
CA SER A 646 5.38 8.30 6.49
C SER A 646 5.68 9.23 7.67
N ALA A 647 5.93 8.66 8.85
CA ALA A 647 6.29 9.45 10.03
C ALA A 647 7.62 10.20 9.81
N ARG A 648 8.62 9.54 9.22
CA ARG A 648 9.89 10.16 8.82
C ARG A 648 9.69 11.29 7.81
N GLY A 649 8.74 11.13 6.88
CA GLY A 649 8.31 12.17 5.95
C GLY A 649 7.70 13.39 6.65
N ASN A 650 6.80 13.19 7.61
CA ASN A 650 6.26 14.28 8.44
C ASN A 650 7.38 15.02 9.20
N GLN A 651 8.29 14.27 9.83
CA GLN A 651 9.44 14.82 10.54
C GLN A 651 10.33 15.64 9.60
N PHE A 652 10.60 15.14 8.39
CA PHE A 652 11.39 15.85 7.38
C PHE A 652 10.78 17.23 7.02
N LEU A 653 9.46 17.31 6.85
CA LEU A 653 8.77 18.59 6.59
C LEU A 653 8.81 19.54 7.80
N GLN A 654 8.84 19.00 9.02
CA GLN A 654 8.91 19.77 10.27
C GLN A 654 10.32 20.32 10.53
N GLU A 655 11.35 19.48 10.40
CA GLU A 655 12.77 19.84 10.54
C GLU A 655 13.16 20.98 9.59
N ASN A 656 12.63 20.95 8.37
CA ASN A 656 12.87 21.98 7.36
C ASN A 656 11.94 23.18 7.46
N LYS A 657 10.95 23.16 8.37
CA LYS A 657 9.93 24.19 8.54
C LYS A 657 9.30 24.60 7.19
N LEU A 658 8.78 23.61 6.45
CA LEU A 658 8.14 23.89 5.15
C LEU A 658 6.90 24.78 5.34
N ASP A 659 7.06 26.06 5.06
CA ASP A 659 6.07 27.11 5.19
C ASP A 659 6.30 28.26 4.18
N ASN A 660 5.50 29.33 4.29
CA ASN A 660 5.64 30.51 3.43
C ASN A 660 6.99 31.22 3.60
N THR A 661 7.58 31.16 4.79
CA THR A 661 8.84 31.81 5.12
C THR A 661 9.98 31.13 4.38
N LEU A 662 10.04 29.80 4.43
CA LEU A 662 11.05 29.02 3.70
C LEU A 662 10.95 29.28 2.18
N PHE A 663 9.74 29.26 1.64
CA PHE A 663 9.49 29.51 0.21
C PHE A 663 10.02 30.87 -0.26
N SER A 664 9.77 31.93 0.53
CA SER A 664 10.12 33.29 0.15
C SER A 664 11.57 33.66 0.50
N GLN A 665 12.10 33.21 1.64
CA GLN A 665 13.41 33.65 2.15
C GLN A 665 14.56 32.68 1.84
N SER A 666 14.26 31.42 1.52
CA SER A 666 15.28 30.39 1.24
C SER A 666 14.85 29.50 0.06
N PRO A 667 14.71 30.09 -1.14
CA PRO A 667 14.07 29.44 -2.28
C PRO A 667 14.75 28.14 -2.72
N GLU A 668 16.10 28.10 -2.78
CA GLU A 668 16.84 26.89 -3.16
C GLU A 668 16.61 25.73 -2.17
N LYS A 669 16.53 26.04 -0.87
CA LYS A 669 16.23 25.04 0.16
C LYS A 669 14.78 24.60 0.07
N SER A 670 13.85 25.52 -0.13
CA SER A 670 12.43 25.19 -0.35
C SER A 670 12.25 24.25 -1.54
N ASP A 671 12.97 24.49 -2.64
CA ASP A 671 12.90 23.69 -3.86
C ASP A 671 13.38 22.26 -3.64
N ALA A 672 14.52 22.12 -2.96
CA ALA A 672 15.06 20.82 -2.60
C ALA A 672 14.13 20.07 -1.63
N VAL A 673 13.58 20.74 -0.62
CA VAL A 673 12.64 20.14 0.34
C VAL A 673 11.36 19.66 -0.34
N VAL A 674 10.82 20.45 -1.27
CA VAL A 674 9.64 20.08 -2.05
C VAL A 674 9.92 18.86 -2.93
N ALA A 675 10.99 18.90 -3.73
CA ALA A 675 11.29 17.82 -4.66
C ALA A 675 11.64 16.50 -3.94
N VAL A 676 12.45 16.56 -2.88
CA VAL A 676 12.77 15.39 -2.04
C VAL A 676 11.52 14.88 -1.33
N GLY A 677 10.71 15.76 -0.75
CA GLY A 677 9.47 15.38 -0.07
C GLY A 677 8.47 14.65 -0.98
N LEU A 678 8.33 15.10 -2.23
CA LEU A 678 7.45 14.43 -3.21
C LEU A 678 7.97 13.03 -3.55
N ASN A 679 9.29 12.86 -3.65
CA ASN A 679 9.90 11.55 -3.84
C ASN A 679 9.74 10.64 -2.61
N ILE A 680 9.75 11.20 -1.39
CA ILE A 680 9.42 10.43 -0.17
C ILE A 680 7.96 9.98 -0.21
N ILE A 681 7.01 10.83 -0.61
CA ILE A 681 5.60 10.42 -0.81
C ILE A 681 5.51 9.29 -1.84
N TYR A 682 6.29 9.37 -2.93
CA TYR A 682 6.28 8.35 -3.96
C TYR A 682 6.83 7.01 -3.45
N ALA A 683 7.90 7.02 -2.65
CA ALA A 683 8.41 5.84 -1.94
C ALA A 683 7.42 5.28 -0.91
N VAL A 684 6.71 6.14 -0.16
CA VAL A 684 5.63 5.71 0.74
C VAL A 684 4.54 5.00 -0.06
N SER A 685 4.13 5.55 -1.21
CA SER A 685 3.08 4.97 -2.04
C SER A 685 3.42 3.55 -2.51
N SER A 686 4.68 3.26 -2.86
CA SER A 686 5.06 1.92 -3.32
C SER A 686 4.92 0.87 -2.20
N ILE A 687 5.32 1.20 -0.97
CA ILE A 687 5.30 0.25 0.15
C ILE A 687 3.96 0.18 0.89
N ILE A 688 3.08 1.17 0.75
CA ILE A 688 1.70 1.09 1.28
C ILE A 688 0.71 0.43 0.31
N THR A 689 1.00 0.40 -0.99
CA THR A 689 0.14 -0.19 -2.03
C THR A 689 -0.20 -1.67 -1.77
N PRO A 690 0.71 -2.53 -1.27
CA PRO A 690 0.37 -3.90 -0.88
C PRO A 690 -0.76 -3.98 0.14
N TYR A 691 -0.82 -3.05 1.08
CA TYR A 691 -1.81 -3.01 2.16
C TYR A 691 -3.08 -2.25 1.76
N MET A 692 -2.93 -1.13 1.07
CA MET A 692 -4.02 -0.19 0.74
C MET A 692 -3.92 0.23 -0.74
N PRO A 693 -4.32 -0.63 -1.69
CA PRO A 693 -4.09 -0.38 -3.11
C PRO A 693 -4.82 0.86 -3.63
N GLU A 694 -6.06 1.12 -3.17
CA GLU A 694 -6.80 2.34 -3.50
C GLU A 694 -6.05 3.62 -3.09
N ILE A 695 -5.41 3.60 -1.91
CA ILE A 695 -4.66 4.74 -1.39
C ILE A 695 -3.37 4.93 -2.19
N GLY A 696 -2.69 3.84 -2.54
CA GLY A 696 -1.54 3.87 -3.44
C GLY A 696 -1.89 4.52 -4.79
N GLU A 697 -2.99 4.10 -5.42
CA GLU A 697 -3.49 4.68 -6.66
C GLU A 697 -3.86 6.16 -6.52
N LYS A 698 -4.54 6.56 -5.42
CA LYS A 698 -4.85 7.97 -5.14
C LYS A 698 -3.59 8.82 -4.99
N ILE A 699 -2.57 8.32 -4.31
CA ILE A 699 -1.29 9.02 -4.17
C ILE A 699 -0.59 9.16 -5.53
N ASN A 700 -0.50 8.08 -6.30
CA ASN A 700 0.09 8.09 -7.65
C ASN A 700 -0.65 9.06 -8.59
N LYS A 701 -1.99 9.08 -8.52
CA LYS A 701 -2.83 10.05 -9.24
C LYS A 701 -2.53 11.49 -8.82
N MET A 702 -2.45 11.78 -7.52
CA MET A 702 -2.07 13.12 -7.05
C MET A 702 -0.66 13.52 -7.50
N LEU A 703 0.27 12.57 -7.50
CA LEU A 703 1.63 12.76 -8.00
C LEU A 703 1.72 12.82 -9.52
N ASN A 704 0.66 12.49 -10.27
CA ASN A 704 0.69 12.34 -11.72
C ASN A 704 1.81 11.40 -12.22
N ALA A 705 2.00 10.29 -11.49
CA ALA A 705 3.03 9.31 -11.73
C ALA A 705 2.42 7.90 -11.79
N PRO A 706 3.01 6.95 -12.56
CA PRO A 706 2.67 5.53 -12.49
C PRO A 706 3.08 4.95 -11.13
N ALA A 707 2.86 3.65 -10.89
CA ALA A 707 3.33 3.03 -9.66
C ALA A 707 4.86 2.89 -9.64
N LEU A 708 5.51 3.35 -8.56
CA LEU A 708 6.93 3.11 -8.30
C LEU A 708 7.15 1.67 -7.86
N LYS A 709 8.20 1.02 -8.37
CA LYS A 709 8.61 -0.30 -7.87
C LYS A 709 9.02 -0.21 -6.42
N ILE A 710 8.79 -1.28 -5.66
CA ILE A 710 9.33 -1.43 -4.33
C ILE A 710 10.83 -1.74 -4.49
N ASP A 711 11.67 -0.93 -3.86
CA ASP A 711 13.12 -1.06 -3.92
C ASP A 711 13.69 -0.92 -2.51
N ASP A 712 14.92 -1.40 -2.30
CA ASP A 712 15.61 -1.31 -0.99
C ASP A 712 16.36 0.02 -0.81
N ARG A 713 16.27 0.90 -1.81
CA ARG A 713 16.92 2.22 -1.87
C ARG A 713 15.96 3.32 -2.26
N PHE A 714 16.22 4.50 -1.70
CA PHE A 714 15.54 5.73 -2.01
C PHE A 714 16.06 6.33 -3.31
N HIS A 715 15.12 6.73 -4.17
CA HIS A 715 15.41 7.32 -5.48
C HIS A 715 14.68 8.65 -5.66
N LEU A 716 15.32 9.57 -6.37
CA LEU A 716 14.69 10.81 -6.84
C LEU A 716 14.05 10.57 -8.21
N ALA A 717 13.01 9.74 -8.24
CA ALA A 717 12.33 9.31 -9.46
C ALA A 717 11.49 10.43 -10.11
N ILE A 718 10.93 11.36 -9.33
CA ILE A 718 10.21 12.54 -9.83
C ILE A 718 11.22 13.66 -10.09
N LEU A 719 11.27 14.12 -11.35
CA LEU A 719 12.31 15.02 -11.86
C LEU A 719 11.85 16.49 -11.95
N GLU A 720 12.79 17.40 -12.17
CA GLU A 720 12.51 18.82 -12.34
C GLU A 720 11.56 19.12 -13.51
N GLY A 721 10.58 19.99 -13.26
CA GLY A 721 9.54 20.36 -14.22
C GLY A 721 8.42 19.33 -14.38
N HIS A 722 8.38 18.26 -13.58
CA HIS A 722 7.21 17.39 -13.46
C HIS A 722 6.00 18.17 -12.93
N ASN A 723 4.79 17.84 -13.37
CA ASN A 723 3.54 18.46 -12.93
C ASN A 723 2.65 17.49 -12.16
N ILE A 724 2.41 17.78 -10.88
CA ILE A 724 1.49 17.04 -10.03
C ILE A 724 0.05 17.53 -10.18
N ASN A 725 -0.90 16.67 -9.84
CA ASN A 725 -2.33 16.97 -9.80
C ASN A 725 -2.74 17.67 -8.50
N LYS A 726 -4.03 17.99 -8.38
CA LYS A 726 -4.59 18.63 -7.18
C LYS A 726 -4.66 17.65 -6.01
N ALA A 727 -4.49 18.18 -4.79
CA ALA A 727 -4.67 17.42 -3.56
C ALA A 727 -6.09 16.83 -3.44
N GLU A 728 -6.16 15.59 -2.99
CA GLU A 728 -7.39 14.85 -2.65
C GLU A 728 -7.26 14.29 -1.22
N TYR A 729 -8.36 14.25 -0.46
CA TYR A 729 -8.35 13.66 0.88
C TYR A 729 -8.25 12.13 0.78
N LEU A 730 -7.19 11.56 1.35
CA LEU A 730 -6.96 10.11 1.38
C LEU A 730 -7.89 9.39 2.37
N PHE A 731 -8.10 9.99 3.54
CA PHE A 731 -8.87 9.41 4.64
C PHE A 731 -9.84 10.45 5.20
N GLN A 732 -10.90 9.96 5.83
CA GLN A 732 -11.87 10.77 6.56
C GLN A 732 -11.83 10.39 8.04
N ARG A 733 -12.13 11.36 8.92
CA ARG A 733 -12.27 11.08 10.35
C ARG A 733 -13.49 10.19 10.56
N ILE A 734 -13.33 9.15 11.36
CA ILE A 734 -14.46 8.34 11.84
C ILE A 734 -14.90 8.93 13.19
N ASP A 735 -16.20 9.25 13.30
CA ASP A 735 -16.80 9.70 14.56
C ASP A 735 -16.84 8.53 15.56
N GLU A 736 -16.34 8.76 16.78
CA GLU A 736 -16.32 7.78 17.87
C GLU A 736 -17.74 7.28 18.22
N LYS A 737 -18.78 8.08 17.95
CA LYS A 737 -20.18 7.64 18.12
C LYS A 737 -20.54 6.42 17.27
N LYS A 738 -19.84 6.18 16.16
CA LYS A 738 -20.05 5.00 15.31
C LYS A 738 -19.66 3.69 15.99
N ILE A 739 -18.79 3.74 17.00
CA ILE A 739 -18.34 2.56 17.73
C ILE A 739 -19.53 1.84 18.37
N ASP A 740 -20.36 2.58 19.11
CA ASP A 740 -21.52 2.00 19.81
C ASP A 740 -22.57 1.48 18.81
N GLU A 741 -22.80 2.20 17.71
CA GLU A 741 -23.68 1.76 16.62
C GLU A 741 -23.22 0.43 16.03
N TRP A 742 -21.93 0.27 15.74
CA TRP A 742 -21.37 -0.94 15.16
C TRP A 742 -21.31 -2.09 16.16
N ARG A 743 -20.97 -1.83 17.43
CA ARG A 743 -21.03 -2.85 18.48
C ARG A 743 -22.44 -3.41 18.64
N ALA A 744 -23.45 -2.54 18.64
CA ALA A 744 -24.85 -2.99 18.68
C ALA A 744 -25.23 -3.80 17.43
N LYS A 745 -24.81 -3.34 16.24
CA LYS A 745 -25.12 -4.00 14.96
C LYS A 745 -24.47 -5.38 14.80
N TYR A 746 -23.23 -5.53 15.27
CA TYR A 746 -22.39 -6.72 15.03
C TYR A 746 -22.10 -7.52 16.31
N GLY A 747 -22.71 -7.17 17.45
CA GLY A 747 -22.54 -7.84 18.74
C GLY A 747 -23.42 -9.09 18.94
N GLY A 748 -24.27 -9.42 17.98
CA GLY A 748 -25.29 -10.47 18.08
C GLY A 748 -26.57 -10.01 18.79
N GLN A 749 -27.60 -10.87 18.79
CA GLN A 749 -28.76 -10.64 19.67
C GLN A 749 -28.30 -10.84 21.11
N GLN A 750 -28.35 -9.80 21.93
CA GLN A 750 -28.33 -9.96 23.38
C GLN A 750 -29.55 -10.82 23.73
N VAL A 751 -29.32 -12.10 24.04
CA VAL A 751 -30.34 -12.95 24.67
C VAL A 751 -30.51 -12.51 26.11
#